data_AF-E9T6Z9-F1
#
_entry.id   AF-E9T6Z9-F1
#
_cell.length_a   1.000
_cell.length_b   1.000
_cell.length_c   1.000
_cell.angle_alpha   90.00
_cell.angle_beta   90.00
_cell.angle_gamma   90.00
#
_symmetry.space_group_name_H-M   'P 1'
#
loop_
_entity.id
_entity.type
_entity.pdbx_description
1 polymer ?
#
loop_
_entity_poly.entity_id
_entity_poly.type
_entity_poly.pdbx_seq_one_letter_code
_entity_poly.pdbx_strand_id
1 'polypeptide(L)'
;MSERDHPFDLRLVPSAAACWGATLVGLLAGWRPAAVSAIVSAAVGAVLALLVWRRRRAGPSVVLGIGVGVVAAALLGAGFAAAVAVRAHAVETHPLAALTAGGGSATLVVELDDDPKTLRGKSFGGEHQLMLRASLQEVRTGRTVLRAGGSILVFAEGEQWAGLLPGQRVTLRGRLAEPERRDLTVAVVRATGSPQHVAEPPAIQRWAGVVRDRLASAAGSALPADQAGLLPGLVVGDTSGLAQETKDEFTAAGLTHLTAVSGANVSIVLGAVLLVVRGVGLGPRTGALLAGIALVAFVVIARPSPSVLRAAAMGCVALLALVTGRRKQAIPALAASVVVLLALSPSLAVDFGFALSVFATAGLVVVSPALVARLRARGWPRWLAEMCAVALAAFVVTAPLVAAMSGTVSIVSIVANVLVAPAVAPITVVGAATAVLAVVWLPAAALLVRVAGPPLWWLLEVADRAAAVPGGNLAVRNGLGGAVIVAVGIAVAVLAARHPWSRRMLLAVAVGVAAVWVPTRFHQPGWPASGWALVACDVGQGDGLVLSAGGRRAVVVDAGPEPGPMDRCLRRLGIDEIPLLVVTHLHADHYGGLDAVLHGRSVGAVAIGPASLTEGGFRFVSAAASRADVPLVRLAAGRQLTVGAVRITVLGPLLPEPRTPAAAEDGANDASLVLMAETAAGRLLLTGDVEEDGQRALLRSKIPLRADVLKVPHHGSRTTSPEFLDAVRPRVALVSVGADNTFGHPNPGILQRLAALGAVTVRTDRDGDVAVARSGSGALAVVGHSRGNIVR
;
A
#
# COMPACT_ATOMS: atom_id res chain seq x y z
N MET A 1 40.50 33.59 -10.13
CA MET A 1 39.83 32.32 -9.74
C MET A 1 39.02 31.86 -10.94
N SER A 2 39.46 30.77 -11.57
CA SER A 2 38.98 30.27 -12.86
C SER A 2 37.56 29.69 -12.77
N GLU A 3 36.74 29.86 -13.80
CA GLU A 3 35.36 29.33 -13.97
C GLU A 3 35.21 27.80 -13.82
N ARG A 4 36.27 27.07 -13.44
CA ARG A 4 36.29 25.61 -13.28
C ARG A 4 35.90 25.10 -11.88
N ASP A 5 35.66 25.97 -10.90
CA ASP A 5 35.46 25.57 -9.49
C ASP A 5 34.01 25.59 -8.97
N HIS A 6 33.00 25.79 -9.84
CA HIS A 6 31.60 25.57 -9.42
C HIS A 6 31.10 24.18 -9.85
N PRO A 7 30.95 23.21 -8.92
CA PRO A 7 30.53 21.86 -9.26
C PRO A 7 29.09 21.77 -9.78
N PHE A 8 28.28 22.83 -9.64
CA PHE A 8 26.86 22.86 -9.97
C PHE A 8 26.42 24.18 -10.60
N ASP A 9 25.66 24.13 -11.71
CA ASP A 9 24.94 25.28 -12.27
C ASP A 9 23.59 25.44 -11.56
N LEU A 10 23.48 26.50 -10.75
CA LEU A 10 22.30 26.80 -9.93
C LEU A 10 21.43 27.91 -10.51
N ARG A 11 21.71 28.43 -11.71
CA ARG A 11 21.08 29.64 -12.25
C ARG A 11 19.56 29.52 -12.42
N LEU A 12 19.05 28.33 -12.72
CA LEU A 12 17.61 28.06 -12.90
C LEU A 12 16.85 27.76 -11.60
N VAL A 13 17.56 27.51 -10.48
CA VAL A 13 16.93 27.11 -9.22
C VAL A 13 16.03 28.22 -8.64
N PRO A 14 16.45 29.50 -8.58
CA PRO A 14 15.59 30.58 -8.12
C PRO A 14 14.31 30.71 -8.95
N SER A 15 14.40 30.56 -10.27
CA SER A 15 13.24 30.60 -11.16
C SER A 15 12.27 29.46 -10.89
N ALA A 16 12.75 28.23 -10.75
CA ALA A 16 11.91 27.08 -10.42
C ALA A 16 11.24 27.24 -9.05
N ALA A 17 11.97 27.73 -8.05
CA ALA A 17 11.43 28.01 -6.72
C ALA A 17 10.37 29.13 -6.75
N ALA A 18 10.60 30.20 -7.52
CA ALA A 18 9.64 31.29 -7.70
C ALA A 18 8.36 30.82 -8.41
N CYS A 19 8.48 30.04 -9.49
CA CYS A 19 7.33 29.44 -10.19
C CYS A 19 6.52 28.53 -9.27
N TRP A 20 7.18 27.67 -8.50
CA TRP A 20 6.50 26.76 -7.57
C TRP A 20 5.84 27.51 -6.43
N GLY A 21 6.55 28.44 -5.78
CA GLY A 21 6.00 29.27 -4.71
C GLY A 21 4.78 30.07 -5.17
N ALA A 22 4.86 30.72 -6.33
CA ALA A 22 3.74 31.45 -6.94
C ALA A 22 2.53 30.55 -7.19
N THR A 23 2.75 29.35 -7.74
CA THR A 23 1.69 28.38 -7.99
C THR A 23 1.06 27.89 -6.68
N LEU A 24 1.88 27.58 -5.67
CA LEU A 24 1.43 27.12 -4.36
C LEU A 24 0.57 28.17 -3.65
N VAL A 25 1.00 29.43 -3.67
CA VAL A 25 0.24 30.56 -3.11
C VAL A 25 -1.10 30.69 -3.82
N GLY A 26 -1.15 30.60 -5.15
CA GLY A 26 -2.41 30.71 -5.88
C GLY A 26 -3.40 29.57 -5.63
N LEU A 27 -2.90 28.34 -5.49
CA LEU A 27 -3.74 27.20 -5.15
C LEU A 27 -4.26 27.28 -3.72
N LEU A 28 -3.39 27.59 -2.76
CA LEU A 28 -3.75 27.57 -1.33
C LEU A 28 -4.50 28.81 -0.88
N ALA A 29 -4.18 30.00 -1.40
CA ALA A 29 -4.76 31.27 -0.96
C ALA A 29 -5.87 31.80 -1.90
N GLY A 30 -6.07 31.17 -3.06
CA GLY A 30 -7.09 31.56 -4.06
C GLY A 30 -6.58 32.57 -5.08
N TRP A 31 -7.46 33.00 -5.99
CA TRP A 31 -7.05 33.81 -7.15
C TRP A 31 -6.68 35.25 -6.79
N ARG A 32 -7.33 35.88 -5.80
CA ARG A 32 -7.04 37.29 -5.44
C ARG A 32 -5.61 37.46 -4.93
N PRO A 33 -5.12 36.67 -3.94
CA PRO A 33 -3.73 36.77 -3.51
C PRO A 33 -2.74 36.43 -4.62
N ALA A 34 -3.05 35.48 -5.51
CA ALA A 34 -2.20 35.18 -6.66
C ALA A 34 -2.12 36.34 -7.66
N ALA A 35 -3.23 37.02 -7.96
CA ALA A 35 -3.24 38.18 -8.84
C ALA A 35 -2.40 39.33 -8.26
N VAL A 36 -2.54 39.61 -6.96
CA VAL A 36 -1.70 40.60 -6.25
C VAL A 36 -0.23 40.19 -6.31
N SER A 37 0.08 38.92 -6.02
CA SER A 37 1.45 38.39 -6.11
C SER A 37 2.03 38.52 -7.52
N ALA A 38 1.22 38.34 -8.56
CA ALA A 38 1.64 38.50 -9.94
C ALA A 38 2.04 39.94 -10.26
N ILE A 39 1.19 40.91 -9.86
CA ILE A 39 1.44 42.34 -10.07
C ILE A 39 2.69 42.78 -9.31
N VAL A 40 2.81 42.42 -8.03
CA VAL A 40 3.97 42.78 -7.20
C VAL A 40 5.26 42.18 -7.77
N SER A 41 5.24 40.90 -8.15
CA SER A 41 6.42 40.22 -8.73
C SER A 41 6.82 40.81 -10.08
N ALA A 42 5.85 41.20 -10.92
CA ALA A 42 6.10 41.86 -12.19
C ALA A 42 6.72 43.26 -11.99
N ALA A 43 6.19 44.05 -11.04
CA ALA A 43 6.72 45.36 -10.71
C ALA A 43 8.16 45.27 -10.17
N VAL A 44 8.43 44.35 -9.23
CA VAL A 44 9.78 44.09 -8.70
C VAL A 44 10.71 43.63 -9.83
N GLY A 45 10.26 42.71 -10.69
CA GLY A 45 11.01 42.25 -11.85
C GLY A 45 11.38 43.38 -12.82
N ALA A 46 10.46 44.29 -13.10
CA ALA A 46 10.70 45.45 -13.96
C ALA A 46 11.70 46.44 -13.35
N VAL A 47 11.58 46.74 -12.05
CA VAL A 47 12.54 47.60 -11.34
C VAL A 47 13.94 46.98 -11.35
N LEU A 48 14.04 45.69 -11.05
CA LEU A 48 15.32 44.97 -11.09
C LEU A 48 15.89 44.92 -12.51
N ALA A 49 15.06 44.72 -13.54
CA ALA A 49 15.50 44.73 -14.94
C ALA A 49 16.09 46.10 -15.33
N LEU A 50 15.45 47.19 -14.88
CA LEU A 50 15.91 48.55 -15.12
C LEU A 50 17.25 48.84 -14.41
N LEU A 51 17.41 48.36 -13.17
CA LEU A 51 18.66 48.47 -12.40
C LEU A 51 19.80 47.68 -13.07
N VAL A 52 19.52 46.46 -13.53
CA VAL A 52 20.46 45.62 -14.27
C VAL A 52 20.85 46.28 -15.60
N TRP A 53 19.88 46.83 -16.33
CA TRP A 53 20.12 47.54 -17.58
C TRP A 53 21.01 48.78 -17.40
N ARG A 54 20.76 49.58 -16.35
CA ARG A 54 21.60 50.73 -16.00
C ARG A 54 23.03 50.31 -15.65
N ARG A 55 23.21 49.24 -14.88
CA ARG A 55 24.54 48.71 -14.53
C ARG A 55 25.26 48.03 -15.70
N ARG A 56 24.54 47.52 -16.71
CA ARG A 56 25.12 46.94 -17.93
C ARG A 56 26.04 47.91 -18.66
N ARG A 57 25.72 49.22 -18.59
CA ARG A 57 26.52 50.29 -19.20
C ARG A 57 27.87 50.53 -18.51
N ALA A 58 28.07 50.00 -17.31
CA ALA A 58 29.32 50.13 -16.54
C ALA A 58 30.29 48.94 -16.71
N GLY A 59 29.97 47.98 -17.60
CA GLY A 59 30.80 46.81 -17.91
C GLY A 59 30.28 45.48 -17.34
N PRO A 60 30.76 44.33 -17.86
CA PRO A 60 30.35 43.01 -17.39
C PRO A 60 30.90 42.71 -15.99
N SER A 61 30.01 42.44 -15.04
CA SER A 61 30.35 42.03 -13.67
C SER A 61 29.53 40.80 -13.25
N VAL A 62 30.03 40.02 -12.28
CA VAL A 62 29.30 38.88 -11.69
C VAL A 62 27.92 39.31 -11.15
N VAL A 63 27.83 40.52 -10.63
CA VAL A 63 26.60 41.17 -10.15
C VAL A 63 25.54 41.28 -11.25
N LEU A 64 25.97 41.51 -12.50
CA LEU A 64 25.06 41.58 -13.65
C LEU A 64 24.43 40.22 -13.97
N GLY A 65 25.20 39.14 -13.89
CA GLY A 65 24.71 37.78 -14.10
C GLY A 65 23.71 37.34 -13.03
N ILE A 66 23.98 37.66 -11.77
CA ILE A 66 23.05 37.44 -10.65
C ILE A 66 21.78 38.26 -10.87
N GLY A 67 21.91 39.54 -11.23
CA GLY A 67 20.78 40.42 -11.49
C GLY A 67 19.85 39.92 -12.60
N VAL A 68 20.39 39.43 -13.73
CA VAL A 68 19.59 38.82 -14.80
C VAL A 68 18.85 37.58 -14.31
N GLY A 69 19.49 36.73 -13.49
CA GLY A 69 18.85 35.55 -12.92
C GLY A 69 17.67 35.90 -11.99
N VAL A 70 17.82 36.90 -11.12
CA VAL A 70 16.75 37.37 -10.23
C VAL A 70 15.60 37.97 -11.03
N VAL A 71 15.89 38.76 -12.06
CA VAL A 71 14.86 39.31 -12.98
C VAL A 71 14.09 38.20 -13.66
N ALA A 72 14.78 37.19 -14.20
CA ALA A 72 14.13 36.05 -14.83
C ALA A 72 13.23 35.28 -13.84
N ALA A 73 13.69 35.07 -12.62
CA ALA A 73 12.90 34.42 -11.57
C ALA A 73 11.65 35.22 -11.19
N ALA A 74 11.77 36.56 -11.06
CA ALA A 74 10.65 37.43 -10.74
C ALA A 74 9.60 37.46 -11.87
N LEU A 75 10.04 37.57 -13.14
CA LEU A 75 9.13 37.58 -14.30
C LEU A 75 8.44 36.22 -14.52
N LEU A 76 9.18 35.12 -14.39
CA LEU A 76 8.59 33.78 -14.45
C LEU A 76 7.61 33.56 -13.30
N GLY A 77 8.00 33.92 -12.07
CA GLY A 77 7.11 33.86 -10.91
C GLY A 77 5.82 34.67 -11.12
N ALA A 78 5.91 35.87 -11.69
CA ALA A 78 4.75 36.69 -12.04
C ALA A 78 3.85 36.03 -13.08
N GLY A 79 4.43 35.43 -14.12
CA GLY A 79 3.67 34.70 -15.15
C GLY A 79 2.92 33.50 -14.58
N PHE A 80 3.57 32.72 -13.71
CA PHE A 80 2.93 31.58 -13.04
C PHE A 80 1.85 32.03 -12.04
N ALA A 81 2.09 33.10 -11.29
CA ALA A 81 1.10 33.71 -10.40
C ALA A 81 -0.14 34.17 -11.17
N ALA A 82 0.04 34.82 -12.33
CA ALA A 82 -1.07 35.22 -13.20
C ALA A 82 -1.82 33.99 -13.77
N ALA A 83 -1.10 32.99 -14.26
CA ALA A 83 -1.70 31.78 -14.82
C ALA A 83 -2.52 31.00 -13.78
N VAL A 84 -2.00 30.84 -12.55
CA VAL A 84 -2.75 30.17 -11.48
C VAL A 84 -3.92 31.01 -10.99
N ALA A 85 -3.81 32.35 -10.98
CA ALA A 85 -4.94 33.22 -10.64
C ALA A 85 -6.11 33.04 -11.63
N VAL A 86 -5.83 33.02 -12.93
CA VAL A 86 -6.85 32.79 -13.96
C VAL A 86 -7.51 31.42 -13.79
N ARG A 87 -6.72 30.36 -13.56
CA ARG A 87 -7.25 29.00 -13.37
C ARG A 87 -8.05 28.86 -12.08
N ALA A 88 -7.58 29.42 -10.97
CA ALA A 88 -8.30 29.40 -9.70
C ALA A 88 -9.63 30.19 -9.81
N HIS A 89 -9.62 31.33 -10.49
CA HIS A 89 -10.85 32.08 -10.76
C HIS A 89 -11.84 31.27 -11.62
N ALA A 90 -11.36 30.56 -12.65
CA ALA A 90 -12.19 29.70 -13.48
C ALA A 90 -12.82 28.54 -12.70
N VAL A 91 -12.15 28.01 -11.67
CA VAL A 91 -12.71 26.98 -10.78
C VAL A 91 -13.78 27.57 -9.86
N GLU A 92 -13.51 28.71 -9.22
CA GLU A 92 -14.47 29.36 -8.32
C GLU A 92 -15.76 29.81 -9.04
N THR A 93 -15.63 30.24 -10.30
CA THR A 93 -16.77 30.69 -11.13
C THR A 93 -17.38 29.57 -11.99
N HIS A 94 -16.91 28.33 -11.82
CA HIS A 94 -17.37 27.23 -12.64
C HIS A 94 -18.87 26.95 -12.45
N PRO A 95 -19.65 26.64 -13.51
CA PRO A 95 -21.10 26.37 -13.38
C PRO A 95 -21.46 25.27 -12.37
N LEU A 96 -20.55 24.32 -12.14
CA LEU A 96 -20.74 23.26 -11.13
C LEU A 96 -20.63 23.75 -9.68
N ALA A 97 -19.96 24.87 -9.41
CA ALA A 97 -19.76 25.36 -8.05
C ALA A 97 -21.10 25.68 -7.35
N ALA A 98 -22.08 26.19 -8.09
CA ALA A 98 -23.44 26.42 -7.58
C ALA A 98 -24.20 25.10 -7.29
N LEU A 99 -23.93 24.05 -8.07
CA LEU A 99 -24.59 22.74 -7.93
C LEU A 99 -23.97 21.92 -6.79
N THR A 100 -22.67 22.06 -6.52
CA THR A 100 -21.98 21.40 -5.41
C THR A 100 -22.43 21.95 -4.06
N ALA A 101 -22.62 23.27 -3.94
CA ALA A 101 -23.08 23.92 -2.72
C ALA A 101 -24.47 23.43 -2.25
N GLY A 102 -25.33 23.01 -3.20
CA GLY A 102 -26.66 22.46 -2.92
C GLY A 102 -26.73 20.93 -2.80
N GLY A 103 -25.61 20.21 -2.95
CA GLY A 103 -25.59 18.74 -2.95
C GLY A 103 -26.37 18.10 -4.12
N GLY A 104 -26.47 18.80 -5.25
CA GLY A 104 -27.28 18.38 -6.39
C GLY A 104 -26.79 17.09 -7.07
N SER A 105 -27.69 16.38 -7.75
CA SER A 105 -27.32 15.25 -8.62
C SER A 105 -27.24 15.69 -10.08
N ALA A 106 -26.21 15.23 -10.80
CA ALA A 106 -26.05 15.51 -12.23
C ALA A 106 -25.61 14.25 -12.98
N THR A 107 -25.88 14.24 -14.29
CA THR A 107 -25.28 13.27 -15.21
C THR A 107 -24.09 13.94 -15.89
N LEU A 108 -22.90 13.35 -15.78
CA LEU A 108 -21.66 13.90 -16.31
C LEU A 108 -21.09 12.97 -17.38
N VAL A 109 -20.59 13.56 -18.47
CA VAL A 109 -19.73 12.87 -19.44
C VAL A 109 -18.30 13.25 -19.12
N VAL A 110 -17.49 12.25 -18.83
CA VAL A 110 -16.15 12.43 -18.28
C VAL A 110 -15.17 11.53 -19.03
N GLU A 111 -13.92 11.96 -19.13
CA GLU A 111 -12.83 11.18 -19.68
C GLU A 111 -11.88 10.79 -18.56
N LEU A 112 -11.55 9.50 -18.42
CA LEU A 112 -10.67 9.05 -17.34
C LEU A 112 -9.23 9.52 -17.56
N ASP A 113 -8.61 10.08 -16.53
CA ASP A 113 -7.22 10.57 -16.58
C ASP A 113 -6.20 9.50 -16.12
N ASP A 114 -6.62 8.58 -15.23
CA ASP A 114 -5.76 7.59 -14.58
C ASP A 114 -6.53 6.28 -14.30
N ASP A 115 -5.82 5.25 -13.84
CA ASP A 115 -6.41 4.01 -13.31
C ASP A 115 -7.42 4.29 -12.19
N PRO A 116 -8.54 3.54 -12.13
CA PRO A 116 -9.36 3.43 -10.93
C PRO A 116 -8.50 2.93 -9.77
N LYS A 117 -8.46 3.67 -8.66
CA LYS A 117 -7.70 3.29 -7.45
C LYS A 117 -8.64 2.75 -6.40
N THR A 118 -8.41 1.52 -5.95
CA THR A 118 -9.13 0.95 -4.82
C THR A 118 -8.79 1.68 -3.53
N LEU A 119 -9.81 2.19 -2.85
CA LEU A 119 -9.73 2.75 -1.52
C LEU A 119 -10.25 1.72 -0.50
N ARG A 120 -9.75 1.82 0.73
CA ARG A 120 -10.33 1.11 1.86
C ARG A 120 -11.77 1.60 2.04
N GLY A 121 -12.75 0.73 1.77
CA GLY A 121 -14.10 0.93 2.24
C GLY A 121 -14.08 0.99 3.76
N LYS A 122 -14.75 2.00 4.35
CA LYS A 122 -14.88 2.12 5.81
C LYS A 122 -15.93 1.15 6.40
N SER A 123 -16.55 0.33 5.56
CA SER A 123 -17.65 -0.57 5.91
C SER A 123 -17.30 -2.00 5.51
N PHE A 124 -17.51 -2.95 6.42
CA PHE A 124 -17.33 -4.39 6.19
C PHE A 124 -18.34 -4.90 5.16
N GLY A 125 -17.87 -5.75 4.24
CA GLY A 125 -18.67 -6.23 3.10
C GLY A 125 -19.02 -5.15 2.07
N GLY A 126 -18.58 -3.90 2.28
CA GLY A 126 -18.75 -2.83 1.30
C GLY A 126 -17.83 -3.08 0.11
N GLU A 127 -18.40 -3.08 -1.09
CA GLU A 127 -17.63 -3.16 -2.34
C GLU A 127 -16.44 -2.17 -2.29
N HIS A 128 -15.30 -2.59 -2.83
CA HIS A 128 -14.12 -1.74 -2.93
C HIS A 128 -14.49 -0.39 -3.54
N GLN A 129 -14.49 0.67 -2.74
CA GLN A 129 -14.76 2.00 -3.25
C GLN A 129 -13.60 2.41 -4.15
N LEU A 130 -13.89 2.70 -5.41
CA LEU A 130 -12.93 3.11 -6.41
C LEU A 130 -12.88 4.63 -6.48
N MET A 131 -11.67 5.18 -6.51
CA MET A 131 -11.41 6.59 -6.77
C MET A 131 -10.84 6.75 -8.17
N LEU A 132 -11.53 7.51 -9.00
CA LEU A 132 -11.15 7.80 -10.38
C LEU A 132 -10.92 9.30 -10.55
N ARG A 133 -9.80 9.67 -11.18
CA ARG A 133 -9.58 11.04 -11.65
C ARG A 133 -10.07 11.15 -13.09
N ALA A 134 -10.88 12.16 -13.37
CA ALA A 134 -11.44 12.34 -14.70
C ALA A 134 -11.52 13.82 -15.09
N SER A 135 -11.43 14.05 -16.39
CA SER A 135 -11.66 15.34 -17.02
C SER A 135 -13.13 15.43 -17.47
N LEU A 136 -13.82 16.45 -16.97
CA LEU A 136 -15.19 16.77 -17.35
C LEU A 136 -15.25 17.24 -18.80
N GLN A 137 -16.23 16.73 -19.55
CA GLN A 137 -16.52 17.14 -20.91
C GLN A 137 -17.91 17.81 -21.01
N GLU A 138 -18.90 17.23 -20.33
CA GLU A 138 -20.29 17.69 -20.38
C GLU A 138 -21.01 17.42 -19.06
N VAL A 139 -21.87 18.35 -18.64
CA VAL A 139 -22.77 18.23 -17.49
C VAL A 139 -24.21 18.32 -18.00
N ARG A 140 -25.05 17.38 -17.59
CA ARG A 140 -26.48 17.36 -17.86
C ARG A 140 -27.25 17.47 -16.56
N THR A 141 -28.05 18.52 -16.43
CA THR A 141 -28.96 18.76 -15.30
C THR A 141 -30.37 19.01 -15.84
N GLY A 142 -31.25 18.02 -15.72
CA GLY A 142 -32.60 18.09 -16.30
C GLY A 142 -32.56 18.23 -17.82
N ARG A 143 -33.07 19.37 -18.34
CA ARG A 143 -33.06 19.69 -19.79
C ARG A 143 -31.83 20.49 -20.22
N THR A 144 -31.01 20.95 -19.27
CA THR A 144 -29.87 21.82 -19.56
C THR A 144 -28.62 20.99 -19.78
N VAL A 145 -27.94 21.24 -20.90
CA VAL A 145 -26.65 20.64 -21.24
C VAL A 145 -25.59 21.74 -21.20
N LEU A 146 -24.61 21.59 -20.33
CA LEU A 146 -23.49 22.51 -20.15
C LEU A 146 -22.20 21.82 -20.58
N ARG A 147 -21.55 22.34 -21.62
CA ARG A 147 -20.21 21.92 -22.00
C ARG A 147 -19.20 22.77 -21.25
N ALA A 148 -18.59 22.16 -20.24
CA ALA A 148 -17.60 22.81 -19.40
C ALA A 148 -16.48 21.81 -19.11
N GLY A 149 -15.24 22.25 -19.31
CA GLY A 149 -14.06 21.47 -18.96
C GLY A 149 -13.68 21.65 -17.50
N GLY A 150 -13.02 20.67 -16.90
CA GLY A 150 -12.53 20.77 -15.53
C GLY A 150 -12.07 19.42 -15.00
N SER A 151 -11.20 19.41 -14.01
CA SER A 151 -10.83 18.15 -13.34
C SER A 151 -11.89 17.82 -12.28
N ILE A 152 -12.32 16.57 -12.23
CA ILE A 152 -13.25 16.06 -11.22
C ILE A 152 -12.68 14.79 -10.57
N LEU A 153 -13.12 14.52 -9.35
CA LEU A 153 -12.82 13.29 -8.63
C LEU A 153 -14.09 12.45 -8.50
N VAL A 154 -14.07 11.21 -8.97
CA VAL A 154 -15.22 10.30 -8.91
C VAL A 154 -14.95 9.21 -7.88
N PHE A 155 -15.89 9.02 -6.96
CA PHE A 155 -15.95 7.85 -6.09
C PHE A 155 -17.07 6.94 -6.59
N ALA A 156 -16.74 5.68 -6.88
CA ALA A 156 -17.66 4.70 -7.45
C ALA A 156 -17.54 3.34 -6.76
N GLU A 157 -18.56 2.51 -6.90
CA GLU A 157 -18.63 1.14 -6.37
C GLU A 157 -18.99 0.19 -7.53
N GLY A 158 -18.42 -1.01 -7.51
CA GLY A 158 -18.65 -2.08 -8.48
C GLY A 158 -17.49 -2.36 -9.44
N GLU A 159 -17.30 -3.64 -9.79
CA GLU A 159 -16.20 -4.12 -10.67
C GLU A 159 -16.20 -3.50 -12.07
N GLN A 160 -17.36 -3.04 -12.54
CA GLN A 160 -17.52 -2.40 -13.85
C GLN A 160 -16.68 -1.12 -13.98
N TRP A 161 -16.39 -0.46 -12.86
CA TRP A 161 -15.51 0.70 -12.81
C TRP A 161 -14.03 0.32 -12.78
N ALA A 162 -13.68 -0.85 -12.24
CA ALA A 162 -12.29 -1.29 -12.08
C ALA A 162 -11.60 -1.59 -13.42
N GLY A 163 -12.36 -2.06 -14.42
CA GLY A 163 -11.85 -2.38 -15.75
C GLY A 163 -11.68 -1.18 -16.70
N LEU A 164 -11.97 0.05 -16.26
CA LEU A 164 -11.87 1.23 -17.11
C LEU A 164 -10.41 1.66 -17.32
N LEU A 165 -10.10 2.08 -18.53
CA LEU A 165 -8.78 2.55 -18.96
C LEU A 165 -8.75 4.08 -19.17
N PRO A 166 -7.58 4.72 -19.03
CA PRO A 166 -7.42 6.15 -19.25
C PRO A 166 -7.73 6.52 -20.70
N GLY A 167 -8.27 7.72 -20.89
CA GLY A 167 -8.77 8.22 -22.17
C GLY A 167 -10.12 7.63 -22.61
N GLN A 168 -10.71 6.70 -21.84
CA GLN A 168 -12.09 6.29 -22.07
C GLN A 168 -13.05 7.39 -21.64
N ARG A 169 -14.04 7.66 -22.49
CA ARG A 169 -15.15 8.53 -22.16
C ARG A 169 -16.29 7.69 -21.58
N VAL A 170 -16.78 8.09 -20.41
CA VAL A 170 -17.87 7.42 -19.70
C VAL A 170 -18.92 8.44 -19.30
N THR A 171 -20.18 8.02 -19.31
CA THR A 171 -21.30 8.78 -18.77
C THR A 171 -21.63 8.24 -17.39
N LEU A 172 -21.71 9.11 -16.39
CA LEU A 172 -22.00 8.73 -15.03
C LEU A 172 -23.05 9.64 -14.41
N ARG A 173 -23.89 9.08 -13.54
CA ARG A 173 -24.81 9.85 -12.71
C ARG A 173 -24.29 9.82 -11.28
N GLY A 174 -24.35 10.95 -10.58
CA GLY A 174 -23.89 10.98 -9.20
C GLY A 174 -24.28 12.23 -8.46
N ARG A 175 -24.09 12.20 -7.13
CA ARG A 175 -24.22 13.36 -6.26
C ARG A 175 -22.94 14.16 -6.27
N LEU A 176 -23.06 15.47 -6.43
CA LEU A 176 -21.96 16.42 -6.41
C LEU A 176 -21.66 16.84 -4.98
N ALA A 177 -20.38 16.99 -4.66
CA ALA A 177 -19.87 17.49 -3.40
C ALA A 177 -18.72 18.47 -3.65
N GLU A 178 -18.51 19.38 -2.70
CA GLU A 178 -17.39 20.31 -2.76
C GLU A 178 -16.05 19.57 -2.56
N PRO A 179 -15.01 19.95 -3.32
CA PRO A 179 -13.68 19.39 -3.15
C PRO A 179 -13.02 19.90 -1.86
N GLU A 180 -12.55 18.97 -1.02
CA GLU A 180 -11.79 19.31 0.19
C GLU A 180 -10.37 19.80 -0.12
N ARG A 181 -9.79 19.35 -1.25
CA ARG A 181 -8.43 19.71 -1.68
C ARG A 181 -8.46 20.91 -2.62
N ARG A 182 -7.53 21.84 -2.42
CA ARG A 182 -7.30 22.99 -3.30
C ARG A 182 -6.27 22.67 -4.39
N ASP A 183 -6.66 21.85 -5.35
CA ASP A 183 -5.79 21.36 -6.45
C ASP A 183 -6.37 21.60 -7.85
N LEU A 184 -7.27 22.59 -7.99
CA LEU A 184 -8.06 22.89 -9.20
C LEU A 184 -9.10 21.84 -9.58
N THR A 185 -9.38 20.86 -8.70
CA THR A 185 -10.56 20.01 -8.82
C THR A 185 -11.81 20.89 -8.72
N VAL A 186 -12.72 20.73 -9.67
CA VAL A 186 -13.94 21.52 -9.80
C VAL A 186 -15.08 20.92 -8.99
N ALA A 187 -15.17 19.60 -8.91
CA ALA A 187 -16.19 18.89 -8.16
C ALA A 187 -15.75 17.48 -7.76
N VAL A 188 -16.29 17.01 -6.64
CA VAL A 188 -16.26 15.59 -6.26
C VAL A 188 -17.60 14.98 -6.61
N VAL A 189 -17.60 13.80 -7.23
CA VAL A 189 -18.81 13.08 -7.64
C VAL A 189 -18.85 11.73 -6.95
N ARG A 190 -19.94 11.44 -6.24
CA ARG A 190 -20.25 10.08 -5.78
C ARG A 190 -21.16 9.43 -6.80
N ALA A 191 -20.62 8.53 -7.61
CA ALA A 191 -21.33 7.85 -8.67
C ALA A 191 -22.44 6.97 -8.07
N THR A 192 -23.60 7.00 -8.71
CA THR A 192 -24.77 6.17 -8.37
C THR A 192 -25.02 5.22 -9.53
N GLY A 193 -24.67 3.95 -9.35
CA GLY A 193 -24.82 2.90 -10.36
C GLY A 193 -23.58 2.70 -11.24
N SER A 194 -23.74 1.90 -12.30
CA SER A 194 -22.69 1.52 -13.25
C SER A 194 -22.38 2.63 -14.27
N PRO A 195 -21.16 2.62 -14.87
CA PRO A 195 -20.83 3.54 -15.93
C PRO A 195 -21.68 3.26 -17.18
N GLN A 196 -22.20 4.32 -17.81
CA GLN A 196 -23.01 4.24 -19.03
C GLN A 196 -22.23 4.77 -20.24
N HIS A 197 -22.59 4.30 -21.44
CA HIS A 197 -21.98 4.73 -22.70
C HIS A 197 -20.44 4.75 -22.66
N VAL A 198 -19.85 3.64 -22.21
CA VAL A 198 -18.40 3.48 -22.13
C VAL A 198 -17.83 3.43 -23.55
N ALA A 199 -17.09 4.46 -23.93
CA ALA A 199 -16.40 4.52 -25.21
C ALA A 199 -15.22 3.54 -25.23
N GLU A 200 -14.83 3.10 -26.42
CA GLU A 200 -13.62 2.29 -26.57
C GLU A 200 -12.37 3.04 -26.09
N PRO A 201 -11.42 2.34 -25.46
CA PRO A 201 -10.16 2.95 -25.04
C PRO A 201 -9.32 3.33 -26.27
N PRO A 202 -8.55 4.43 -26.20
CA PRO A 202 -7.60 4.80 -27.24
C PRO A 202 -6.68 3.62 -27.58
N ALA A 203 -6.34 3.43 -28.86
CA ALA A 203 -5.53 2.29 -29.31
C ALA A 203 -4.21 2.13 -28.54
N ILE A 204 -3.57 3.25 -28.22
CA ILE A 204 -2.33 3.31 -27.44
C ILE A 204 -2.53 2.76 -26.01
N GLN A 205 -3.64 3.13 -25.35
CA GLN A 205 -3.96 2.65 -24.01
C GLN A 205 -4.45 1.20 -24.01
N ARG A 206 -5.12 0.77 -25.08
CA ARG A 206 -5.48 -0.64 -25.30
C ARG A 206 -4.24 -1.52 -25.41
N TRP A 207 -3.25 -1.08 -26.19
CA TRP A 207 -1.96 -1.76 -26.28
C TRP A 207 -1.24 -1.79 -24.93
N ALA A 208 -1.24 -0.68 -24.18
CA ALA A 208 -0.65 -0.61 -22.85
C ALA A 208 -1.32 -1.60 -21.87
N GLY A 209 -2.66 -1.69 -21.90
CA GLY A 209 -3.43 -2.67 -21.14
C GLY A 209 -3.00 -4.10 -21.45
N VAL A 210 -2.92 -4.46 -22.74
CA VAL A 210 -2.46 -5.80 -23.16
C VAL A 210 -1.06 -6.12 -22.62
N VAL A 211 -0.12 -5.17 -22.65
CA VAL A 211 1.23 -5.39 -22.11
C VAL A 211 1.18 -5.67 -20.60
N ARG A 212 0.38 -4.92 -19.84
CA ARG A 212 0.22 -5.07 -18.39
C ARG A 212 -0.43 -6.41 -18.04
N ASP A 213 -1.51 -6.77 -18.73
CA ASP A 213 -2.25 -8.01 -18.51
C ASP A 213 -1.38 -9.24 -18.83
N ARG A 214 -0.60 -9.18 -19.92
CA ARG A 214 0.33 -10.24 -20.31
C ARG A 214 1.48 -10.38 -19.32
N LEU A 215 2.01 -9.28 -18.79
CA LEU A 215 3.02 -9.30 -17.73
C LEU A 215 2.45 -9.91 -16.44
N ALA A 216 1.25 -9.51 -16.02
CA ALA A 216 0.58 -10.06 -14.85
C ALA A 216 0.30 -11.55 -15.01
N SER A 217 -0.15 -11.99 -16.20
CA SER A 217 -0.37 -13.40 -16.52
C SER A 217 0.92 -14.23 -16.48
N ALA A 218 2.03 -13.69 -17.01
CA ALA A 218 3.33 -14.33 -16.94
C ALA A 218 3.84 -14.43 -15.50
N ALA A 219 3.60 -13.40 -14.68
CA ALA A 219 3.94 -13.39 -13.26
C ALA A 219 3.12 -14.43 -12.46
N GLY A 220 1.79 -14.44 -12.63
CA GLY A 220 0.89 -15.33 -11.90
C GLY A 220 1.05 -16.82 -12.26
N SER A 221 1.54 -17.14 -13.45
CA SER A 221 1.81 -18.53 -13.86
C SER A 221 3.18 -19.06 -13.41
N ALA A 222 4.11 -18.20 -13.00
CA ALA A 222 5.50 -18.58 -12.73
C ALA A 222 6.00 -18.25 -11.32
N LEU A 223 5.31 -17.38 -10.57
CA LEU A 223 5.71 -16.91 -9.24
C LEU A 223 4.63 -17.16 -8.18
N PRO A 224 5.01 -17.24 -6.89
CA PRO A 224 4.05 -17.21 -5.78
C PRO A 224 3.22 -15.92 -5.79
N ALA A 225 1.99 -15.97 -5.25
CA ALA A 225 1.02 -14.86 -5.29
C ALA A 225 1.62 -13.50 -4.86
N ASP A 226 2.37 -13.45 -3.75
CA ASP A 226 2.95 -12.22 -3.22
C ASP A 226 4.00 -11.61 -4.19
N GLN A 227 4.80 -12.46 -4.85
CA GLN A 227 5.79 -12.03 -5.85
C GLN A 227 5.14 -11.66 -7.19
N ALA A 228 4.10 -12.41 -7.58
CA ALA A 228 3.34 -12.20 -8.81
C ALA A 228 2.60 -10.86 -8.80
N GLY A 229 2.08 -10.43 -7.64
CA GLY A 229 1.50 -9.10 -7.47
C GLY A 229 2.52 -7.97 -7.42
N LEU A 230 3.73 -8.23 -6.90
CA LEU A 230 4.78 -7.23 -6.74
C LEU A 230 5.49 -6.86 -8.06
N LEU A 231 5.72 -7.84 -8.96
CA LEU A 231 6.45 -7.62 -10.20
C LEU A 231 5.77 -6.58 -11.13
N PRO A 232 4.46 -6.68 -11.46
CA PRO A 232 3.76 -5.64 -12.22
C PRO A 232 3.80 -4.28 -11.53
N GLY A 233 3.69 -4.24 -10.19
CA GLY A 233 3.79 -3.01 -9.41
C GLY A 233 5.13 -2.28 -9.60
N LEU A 234 6.24 -3.01 -9.54
CA LEU A 234 7.59 -2.46 -9.73
C LEU A 234 7.86 -1.99 -11.17
N VAL A 235 7.40 -2.75 -12.16
CA VAL A 235 7.78 -2.53 -13.57
C VAL A 235 6.86 -1.54 -14.26
N VAL A 236 5.54 -1.74 -14.13
CA VAL A 236 4.51 -1.00 -14.86
C VAL A 236 3.55 -0.24 -13.94
N GLY A 237 3.77 -0.27 -12.62
CA GLY A 237 2.99 0.51 -11.65
C GLY A 237 1.64 -0.09 -11.33
N ASP A 238 1.42 -1.34 -11.71
CA ASP A 238 0.17 -2.03 -11.45
C ASP A 238 0.18 -2.67 -10.06
N THR A 239 -0.46 -2.00 -9.11
CA THR A 239 -0.53 -2.45 -7.70
C THR A 239 -1.85 -3.14 -7.35
N SER A 240 -2.66 -3.46 -8.37
CA SER A 240 -3.96 -4.15 -8.20
C SER A 240 -3.79 -5.54 -7.59
N GLY A 241 -2.82 -6.31 -8.06
CA GLY A 241 -2.52 -7.65 -7.56
C GLY A 241 -1.69 -7.72 -6.27
N LEU A 242 -1.27 -6.57 -5.71
CA LEU A 242 -0.45 -6.54 -4.51
C LEU A 242 -1.33 -6.63 -3.25
N ALA A 243 -1.12 -7.67 -2.44
CA ALA A 243 -1.83 -7.90 -1.19
C ALA A 243 -1.72 -6.71 -0.23
N GLN A 244 -2.78 -6.44 0.52
CA GLN A 244 -2.84 -5.28 1.42
C GLN A 244 -1.79 -5.34 2.54
N GLU A 245 -1.52 -6.54 3.08
CA GLU A 245 -0.46 -6.73 4.06
C GLU A 245 0.91 -6.31 3.53
N THR A 246 1.25 -6.71 2.30
CA THR A 246 2.51 -6.30 1.66
C THR A 246 2.58 -4.79 1.44
N LYS A 247 1.45 -4.12 1.13
CA LYS A 247 1.39 -2.65 1.04
C LYS A 247 1.68 -2.01 2.41
N ASP A 248 1.16 -2.59 3.49
CA ASP A 248 1.38 -2.11 4.86
C ASP A 248 2.84 -2.34 5.28
N GLU A 249 3.42 -3.51 4.98
CA GLU A 249 4.83 -3.83 5.22
C GLU A 249 5.77 -2.86 4.48
N PHE A 250 5.50 -2.58 3.21
CA PHE A 250 6.30 -1.62 2.43
C PHE A 250 6.18 -0.21 2.99
N THR A 251 5.00 0.16 3.49
CA THR A 251 4.78 1.44 4.15
C THR A 251 5.57 1.52 5.46
N ALA A 252 5.53 0.45 6.26
CA ALA A 252 6.27 0.33 7.51
C ALA A 252 7.81 0.30 7.30
N ALA A 253 8.29 -0.31 6.22
CA ALA A 253 9.70 -0.36 5.86
C ALA A 253 10.20 0.91 5.15
N GLY A 254 9.30 1.85 4.78
CA GLY A 254 9.64 3.03 3.98
C GLY A 254 10.05 2.71 2.53
N LEU A 255 9.48 1.63 1.97
CA LEU A 255 9.73 1.08 0.63
C LEU A 255 8.59 1.35 -0.37
N THR A 256 7.54 2.08 0.01
CA THR A 256 6.37 2.41 -0.86
C THR A 256 6.74 3.07 -2.19
N HIS A 257 7.89 3.74 -2.26
CA HIS A 257 8.40 4.36 -3.48
C HIS A 257 8.87 3.35 -4.53
N LEU A 258 8.96 2.06 -4.20
CA LEU A 258 9.29 0.98 -5.14
C LEU A 258 8.05 0.47 -5.87
N THR A 259 6.90 0.43 -5.21
CA THR A 259 5.62 0.00 -5.82
C THR A 259 4.96 1.09 -6.65
N ALA A 260 5.33 2.35 -6.43
CA ALA A 260 5.03 3.44 -7.33
C ALA A 260 6.18 3.59 -8.34
N VAL A 261 5.93 3.38 -9.64
CA VAL A 261 6.97 3.44 -10.68
C VAL A 261 7.84 4.69 -10.50
N SER A 262 9.11 4.44 -10.17
CA SER A 262 10.02 5.48 -9.74
C SER A 262 10.87 5.99 -10.92
N GLY A 263 11.51 7.15 -10.74
CA GLY A 263 12.49 7.64 -11.70
C GLY A 263 13.75 6.78 -11.82
N ALA A 264 14.05 5.94 -10.82
CA ALA A 264 15.10 4.95 -10.92
C ALA A 264 14.74 3.88 -11.97
N ASN A 265 13.48 3.41 -11.99
CA ASN A 265 13.02 2.40 -12.94
C ASN A 265 13.17 2.91 -14.38
N VAL A 266 12.73 4.15 -14.64
CA VAL A 266 12.93 4.84 -15.93
C VAL A 266 14.42 4.90 -16.29
N SER A 267 15.27 5.34 -15.35
CA SER A 267 16.72 5.47 -15.59
C SER A 267 17.39 4.13 -15.88
N ILE A 268 16.98 3.06 -15.19
CA ILE A 268 17.47 1.69 -15.38
C ILE A 268 17.06 1.18 -16.76
N VAL A 269 15.81 1.37 -17.17
CA VAL A 269 15.32 0.96 -18.51
C VAL A 269 16.08 1.71 -19.61
N LEU A 270 16.21 3.03 -19.51
CA LEU A 270 16.97 3.82 -20.49
C LEU A 270 18.45 3.42 -20.53
N GLY A 271 19.06 3.19 -19.36
CA GLY A 271 20.44 2.72 -19.24
C GLY A 271 20.65 1.36 -19.91
N ALA A 272 19.72 0.41 -19.71
CA ALA A 272 19.76 -0.90 -20.34
C ALA A 272 19.65 -0.80 -21.86
N VAL A 273 18.71 -0.01 -22.38
CA VAL A 273 18.57 0.23 -23.83
C VAL A 273 19.85 0.82 -24.42
N LEU A 274 20.40 1.86 -23.78
CA LEU A 274 21.64 2.50 -24.25
C LEU A 274 22.85 1.55 -24.19
N LEU A 275 22.90 0.64 -23.22
CA LEU A 275 23.95 -0.37 -23.10
C LEU A 275 23.85 -1.40 -24.22
N VAL A 276 22.65 -1.91 -24.52
CA VAL A 276 22.41 -2.85 -25.62
C VAL A 276 22.76 -2.21 -26.97
N VAL A 277 22.29 -0.99 -27.23
CA VAL A 277 22.60 -0.25 -28.46
C VAL A 277 24.12 -0.07 -28.63
N ARG A 278 24.83 0.27 -27.54
CA ARG A 278 26.28 0.40 -27.57
C ARG A 278 26.98 -0.95 -27.79
N GLY A 279 26.48 -2.03 -27.21
CA GLY A 279 27.01 -3.38 -27.41
C GLY A 279 26.92 -3.87 -28.85
N VAL A 280 25.88 -3.45 -29.59
CA VAL A 280 25.70 -3.75 -31.02
C VAL A 280 26.48 -2.77 -31.92
N GLY A 281 27.19 -1.79 -31.35
CA GLY A 281 28.03 -0.84 -32.10
C GLY A 281 27.28 0.33 -32.75
N LEU A 282 26.02 0.57 -32.35
CA LEU A 282 25.22 1.68 -32.90
C LEU A 282 25.65 3.04 -32.30
N GLY A 283 25.57 4.09 -33.11
CA GLY A 283 25.99 5.45 -32.73
C GLY A 283 25.12 6.11 -31.65
N PRO A 284 25.61 7.17 -30.98
CA PRO A 284 24.92 7.84 -29.87
C PRO A 284 23.59 8.50 -30.26
N ARG A 285 23.43 8.91 -31.53
CA ARG A 285 22.18 9.47 -32.05
C ARG A 285 21.09 8.41 -32.17
N THR A 286 21.42 7.25 -32.74
CA THR A 286 20.52 6.09 -32.83
C THR A 286 20.15 5.59 -31.44
N GLY A 287 21.12 5.56 -30.51
CA GLY A 287 20.84 5.23 -29.12
C GLY A 287 19.90 6.20 -28.43
N ALA A 288 20.06 7.50 -28.65
CA ALA A 288 19.15 8.49 -28.09
C ALA A 288 17.73 8.37 -28.68
N LEU A 289 17.60 8.07 -29.98
CA LEU A 289 16.31 7.83 -30.63
C LEU A 289 15.62 6.59 -30.04
N LEU A 290 16.30 5.45 -29.98
CA LEU A 290 15.75 4.20 -29.45
C LEU A 290 15.40 4.32 -27.96
N ALA A 291 16.25 4.96 -27.16
CA ALA A 291 15.95 5.25 -25.77
C ALA A 291 14.76 6.23 -25.62
N GLY A 292 14.60 7.20 -26.53
CA GLY A 292 13.44 8.08 -26.57
C GLY A 292 12.14 7.33 -26.88
N ILE A 293 12.17 6.39 -27.83
CA ILE A 293 11.03 5.52 -28.13
C ILE A 293 10.68 4.65 -26.91
N ALA A 294 11.69 4.03 -26.30
CA ALA A 294 11.52 3.23 -25.09
C ALA A 294 10.95 4.07 -23.93
N LEU A 295 11.35 5.35 -23.81
CA LEU A 295 10.82 6.27 -22.82
C LEU A 295 9.33 6.53 -23.02
N VAL A 296 8.92 6.85 -24.24
CA VAL A 296 7.50 7.10 -24.57
C VAL A 296 6.67 5.83 -24.33
N ALA A 297 7.15 4.68 -24.78
CA ALA A 297 6.52 3.40 -24.53
C ALA A 297 6.37 3.12 -23.03
N PHE A 298 7.42 3.35 -22.25
CA PHE A 298 7.40 3.18 -20.80
C PHE A 298 6.40 4.11 -20.12
N VAL A 299 6.35 5.40 -20.49
CA VAL A 299 5.39 6.37 -19.92
C VAL A 299 3.95 5.97 -20.22
N VAL A 300 3.69 5.45 -21.43
CA VAL A 300 2.37 4.95 -21.81
C VAL A 300 1.98 3.71 -21.00
N ILE A 301 2.88 2.72 -20.88
CA ILE A 301 2.62 1.47 -20.14
C ILE A 301 2.49 1.72 -18.63
N ALA A 302 3.42 2.49 -18.07
CA ALA A 302 3.44 2.84 -16.64
C ALA A 302 2.39 3.88 -16.25
N ARG A 303 1.75 4.49 -17.26
CA ARG A 303 0.77 5.58 -17.18
C ARG A 303 1.38 6.89 -16.63
N PRO A 304 0.82 8.06 -17.01
CA PRO A 304 1.39 9.35 -16.67
C PRO A 304 1.12 9.73 -15.20
N SER A 305 1.91 9.15 -14.28
CA SER A 305 1.95 9.62 -12.89
C SER A 305 2.95 10.79 -12.72
N PRO A 306 2.81 11.65 -11.70
CA PRO A 306 3.73 12.77 -11.46
C PRO A 306 5.22 12.36 -11.41
N SER A 307 5.50 11.21 -10.77
CA SER A 307 6.86 10.66 -10.66
C SER A 307 7.41 10.21 -12.01
N VAL A 308 6.59 9.55 -12.84
CA VAL A 308 6.94 9.07 -14.19
C VAL A 308 7.16 10.25 -15.14
N LEU A 309 6.27 11.26 -15.13
CA LEU A 309 6.39 12.44 -15.99
C LEU A 309 7.68 13.23 -15.71
N ARG A 310 8.05 13.38 -14.45
CA ARG A 310 9.32 14.01 -14.06
C ARG A 310 10.53 13.21 -14.51
N ALA A 311 10.51 11.90 -14.29
CA ALA A 311 11.58 11.02 -14.73
C ALA A 311 11.72 11.06 -16.26
N ALA A 312 10.61 11.12 -17.00
CA ALA A 312 10.61 11.28 -18.45
C ALA A 312 11.16 12.64 -18.89
N ALA A 313 10.75 13.75 -18.25
CA ALA A 313 11.29 15.07 -18.55
C ALA A 313 12.83 15.11 -18.35
N MET A 314 13.32 14.57 -17.22
CA MET A 314 14.76 14.45 -16.97
C MET A 314 15.45 13.52 -17.96
N GLY A 315 14.81 12.40 -18.32
CA GLY A 315 15.27 11.47 -19.35
C GLY A 315 15.44 12.15 -20.70
N CYS A 316 14.45 12.93 -21.16
CA CYS A 316 14.54 13.72 -22.39
C CYS A 316 15.72 14.68 -22.37
N VAL A 317 15.93 15.40 -21.27
CA VAL A 317 17.09 16.30 -21.12
C VAL A 317 18.40 15.53 -21.15
N ALA A 318 18.47 14.36 -20.51
CA ALA A 318 19.66 13.50 -20.53
C ALA A 318 19.96 12.93 -21.93
N LEU A 319 18.94 12.54 -22.69
CA LEU A 319 19.08 12.08 -24.07
C LEU A 319 19.51 13.22 -25.00
N LEU A 320 18.97 14.43 -24.82
CA LEU A 320 19.43 15.61 -25.56
C LEU A 320 20.88 15.96 -25.21
N ALA A 321 21.26 15.86 -23.94
CA ALA A 321 22.62 16.06 -23.47
C ALA A 321 23.60 15.03 -24.06
N LEU A 322 23.16 13.77 -24.22
CA LEU A 322 23.93 12.71 -24.89
C LEU A 322 24.18 13.04 -26.37
N VAL A 323 23.18 13.58 -27.08
CA VAL A 323 23.30 13.97 -28.50
C VAL A 323 24.13 15.24 -28.68
N THR A 324 24.02 16.19 -27.75
CA THR A 324 24.71 17.50 -27.81
C THR A 324 26.09 17.50 -27.14
N GLY A 325 26.50 16.40 -26.51
CA GLY A 325 27.82 16.25 -25.88
C GLY A 325 28.00 16.98 -24.54
N ARG A 326 26.93 17.49 -23.91
CA ARG A 326 26.99 18.25 -22.65
C ARG A 326 26.94 17.33 -21.44
N ARG A 327 28.02 17.20 -20.65
CA ARG A 327 28.15 16.11 -19.65
C ARG A 327 27.68 16.39 -18.21
N LYS A 328 27.17 17.58 -17.83
CA LYS A 328 26.83 17.88 -16.40
C LYS A 328 25.69 18.89 -16.22
N GLN A 329 24.42 18.46 -16.28
CA GLN A 329 23.26 19.37 -16.17
C GLN A 329 22.12 18.85 -15.28
N ALA A 330 22.38 18.00 -14.28
CA ALA A 330 21.32 17.40 -13.47
C ALA A 330 20.43 18.43 -12.72
N ILE A 331 21.02 19.47 -12.11
CA ILE A 331 20.25 20.52 -11.41
C ILE A 331 19.47 21.41 -12.38
N PRO A 332 20.08 21.95 -13.46
CA PRO A 332 19.33 22.66 -14.49
C PRO A 332 18.19 21.83 -15.11
N ALA A 333 18.42 20.53 -15.36
CA ALA A 333 17.40 19.62 -15.87
C ALA A 333 16.24 19.46 -14.89
N LEU A 334 16.52 19.31 -13.59
CA LEU A 334 15.52 19.24 -12.54
C LEU A 334 14.71 20.54 -12.45
N ALA A 335 15.39 21.70 -12.43
CA ALA A 335 14.74 23.01 -12.37
C ALA A 335 13.86 23.28 -13.60
N ALA A 336 14.35 22.97 -14.80
CA ALA A 336 13.56 23.06 -16.02
C ALA A 336 12.35 22.11 -16.01
N SER A 337 12.52 20.89 -15.50
CA SER A 337 11.41 19.92 -15.36
C SER A 337 10.33 20.46 -14.42
N VAL A 338 10.70 21.07 -13.29
CA VAL A 338 9.74 21.71 -12.37
C VAL A 338 8.97 22.83 -13.07
N VAL A 339 9.67 23.74 -13.77
CA VAL A 339 9.02 24.84 -14.48
C VAL A 339 8.05 24.31 -15.55
N VAL A 340 8.49 23.39 -16.40
CA VAL A 340 7.64 22.85 -17.49
C VAL A 340 6.44 22.08 -16.94
N LEU A 341 6.62 21.21 -15.96
CA LEU A 341 5.53 20.40 -15.41
C LEU A 341 4.49 21.25 -14.68
N LEU A 342 4.93 22.28 -13.93
CA LEU A 342 4.00 23.21 -13.28
C LEU A 342 3.27 24.11 -14.28
N ALA A 343 3.87 24.42 -15.43
CA ALA A 343 3.21 25.17 -16.49
C ALA A 343 2.08 24.36 -17.14
N LEU A 344 2.32 23.06 -17.34
CA LEU A 344 1.35 22.13 -17.92
C LEU A 344 0.24 21.78 -16.91
N SER A 345 0.61 21.43 -15.68
CA SER A 345 -0.30 20.96 -14.63
C SER A 345 0.02 21.63 -13.29
N PRO A 346 -0.59 22.80 -12.99
CA PRO A 346 -0.33 23.54 -11.76
C PRO A 346 -0.66 22.76 -10.48
N SER A 347 -1.62 21.83 -10.56
CA SER A 347 -2.03 20.95 -9.45
C SER A 347 -0.89 20.12 -8.88
N LEU A 348 0.17 19.87 -9.66
CA LEU A 348 1.40 19.19 -9.19
C LEU A 348 2.12 19.96 -8.09
N ALA A 349 1.90 21.27 -7.94
CA ALA A 349 2.54 22.09 -6.91
C ALA A 349 2.16 21.67 -5.49
N VAL A 350 0.95 21.11 -5.30
CA VAL A 350 0.43 20.61 -4.01
C VAL A 350 0.50 19.08 -3.90
N ASP A 351 1.02 18.39 -4.91
CA ASP A 351 1.15 16.94 -4.91
C ASP A 351 2.38 16.49 -4.11
N PHE A 352 2.16 15.70 -3.06
CA PHE A 352 3.26 15.18 -2.23
C PHE A 352 4.20 14.26 -3.01
N GLY A 353 3.68 13.47 -3.96
CA GLY A 353 4.49 12.59 -4.81
C GLY A 353 5.47 13.37 -5.67
N PHE A 354 5.00 14.45 -6.31
CA PHE A 354 5.83 15.41 -7.04
C PHE A 354 6.88 16.05 -6.13
N ALA A 355 6.48 16.54 -4.95
CA ALA A 355 7.39 17.18 -4.02
C ALA A 355 8.50 16.24 -3.54
N LEU A 356 8.14 15.05 -3.04
CA LEU A 356 9.07 14.01 -2.62
C LEU A 356 10.06 13.66 -3.73
N SER A 357 9.56 13.53 -4.97
CA SER A 357 10.36 13.27 -6.16
C SER A 357 11.45 14.33 -6.41
N VAL A 358 11.06 15.62 -6.39
CA VAL A 358 11.98 16.74 -6.66
C VAL A 358 13.02 16.87 -5.55
N PHE A 359 12.58 16.83 -4.29
CA PHE A 359 13.47 16.94 -3.14
C PHE A 359 14.43 15.74 -3.04
N ALA A 360 13.96 14.52 -3.27
CA ALA A 360 14.82 13.33 -3.32
C ALA A 360 15.92 13.49 -4.37
N THR A 361 15.57 13.85 -5.61
CA THR A 361 16.57 14.01 -6.68
C THR A 361 17.53 15.18 -6.44
N ALA A 362 17.06 16.29 -5.87
CA ALA A 362 17.94 17.36 -5.43
C ALA A 362 18.93 16.87 -4.36
N GLY A 363 18.46 16.11 -3.36
CA GLY A 363 19.29 15.48 -2.34
C GLY A 363 20.32 14.51 -2.92
N LEU A 364 19.92 13.67 -3.87
CA LEU A 364 20.82 12.73 -4.55
C LEU A 364 21.91 13.44 -5.36
N VAL A 365 21.59 14.53 -6.04
CA VAL A 365 22.57 15.26 -6.87
C VAL A 365 23.51 16.13 -6.02
N VAL A 366 23.00 16.75 -4.94
CA VAL A 366 23.76 17.73 -4.14
C VAL A 366 24.43 17.10 -2.92
N VAL A 367 23.72 16.26 -2.17
CA VAL A 367 24.17 15.73 -0.87
C VAL A 367 24.96 14.43 -1.03
N SER A 368 24.49 13.50 -1.88
CA SER A 368 25.10 12.17 -2.02
C SER A 368 26.60 12.21 -2.41
N PRO A 369 27.06 12.99 -3.42
CA PRO A 369 28.47 12.97 -3.83
C PRO A 369 29.44 13.37 -2.70
N ALA A 370 29.07 14.36 -1.89
CA ALA A 370 29.86 14.81 -0.76
C ALA A 370 29.93 13.75 0.35
N LEU A 371 28.85 12.99 0.55
CA LEU A 371 28.82 11.90 1.52
C LEU A 371 29.63 10.69 1.05
N VAL A 372 29.53 10.32 -0.23
CA VAL A 372 30.36 9.27 -0.86
C VAL A 372 31.84 9.59 -0.69
N ALA A 373 32.26 10.81 -1.02
CA ALA A 373 33.66 11.23 -0.88
C ALA A 373 34.17 11.08 0.57
N ARG A 374 33.36 11.47 1.56
CA ARG A 374 33.70 11.35 2.99
C ARG A 374 33.75 9.89 3.47
N LEU A 375 32.87 9.01 2.98
CA LEU A 375 32.90 7.59 3.32
C LEU A 375 34.10 6.89 2.70
N ARG A 376 34.41 7.21 1.43
CA ARG A 376 35.60 6.68 0.74
C ARG A 376 36.90 7.15 1.40
N ALA A 377 36.97 8.40 1.86
CA ALA A 377 38.09 8.91 2.64
C ALA A 377 38.28 8.15 3.97
N ARG A 378 37.25 7.44 4.46
CA ARG A 378 37.31 6.56 5.64
C ARG A 378 37.52 5.08 5.28
N GLY A 379 37.90 4.77 4.04
CA GLY A 379 38.23 3.41 3.59
C GLY A 379 37.04 2.56 3.13
N TRP A 380 35.83 3.13 3.01
CA TRP A 380 34.67 2.36 2.52
C TRP A 380 34.82 2.01 1.04
N PRO A 381 34.43 0.79 0.60
CA PRO A 381 34.41 0.45 -0.81
C PRO A 381 33.38 1.31 -1.54
N ARG A 382 33.69 1.64 -2.80
CA ARG A 382 32.91 2.62 -3.60
C ARG A 382 31.41 2.28 -3.64
N TRP A 383 31.08 1.03 -3.92
CA TRP A 383 29.70 0.59 -4.09
C TRP A 383 28.88 0.74 -2.79
N LEU A 384 29.46 0.37 -1.64
CA LEU A 384 28.80 0.50 -0.34
C LEU A 384 28.65 1.96 0.07
N ALA A 385 29.68 2.78 -0.19
CA ALA A 385 29.63 4.22 0.05
C ALA A 385 28.52 4.89 -0.78
N GLU A 386 28.37 4.51 -2.06
CA GLU A 386 27.30 5.01 -2.93
C GLU A 386 25.90 4.60 -2.42
N MET A 387 25.69 3.33 -2.09
CA MET A 387 24.39 2.84 -1.58
C MET A 387 23.97 3.52 -0.29
N CYS A 388 24.85 3.57 0.71
CA CYS A 388 24.54 4.22 1.98
C CYS A 388 24.35 5.73 1.84
N ALA A 389 25.15 6.39 0.98
CA ALA A 389 25.05 7.82 0.78
C ALA A 389 23.76 8.23 0.06
N VAL A 390 23.35 7.48 -0.96
CA VAL A 390 22.09 7.68 -1.69
C VAL A 390 20.90 7.49 -0.76
N ALA A 391 20.86 6.39 0.00
CA ALA A 391 19.77 6.11 0.94
C ALA A 391 19.66 7.18 2.04
N LEU A 392 20.80 7.56 2.66
CA LEU A 392 20.80 8.58 3.71
C LEU A 392 20.43 9.97 3.16
N ALA A 393 20.95 10.35 2.00
CA ALA A 393 20.65 11.65 1.38
C ALA A 393 19.16 11.77 1.02
N ALA A 394 18.58 10.71 0.44
CA ALA A 394 17.16 10.66 0.14
C ALA A 394 16.34 10.77 1.44
N PHE A 395 16.63 9.94 2.45
CA PHE A 395 15.91 9.93 3.72
C PHE A 395 15.93 11.29 4.43
N VAL A 396 17.12 11.89 4.60
CA VAL A 396 17.28 13.18 5.30
C VAL A 396 16.45 14.29 4.66
N VAL A 397 16.35 14.27 3.33
CA VAL A 397 15.67 15.33 2.56
C VAL A 397 14.17 15.07 2.46
N THR A 398 13.72 13.82 2.38
CA THR A 398 12.29 13.48 2.22
C THR A 398 11.55 13.22 3.52
N ALA A 399 12.22 12.83 4.60
CA ALA A 399 11.58 12.47 5.87
C ALA A 399 10.62 13.53 6.44
N PRO A 400 10.92 14.85 6.40
CA PRO A 400 9.96 15.87 6.84
C PRO A 400 8.66 15.88 6.02
N LEU A 401 8.75 15.67 4.70
CA LEU A 401 7.58 15.60 3.83
C LEU A 401 6.77 14.33 4.07
N VAL A 402 7.45 13.19 4.25
CA VAL A 402 6.80 11.93 4.60
C VAL A 402 6.07 12.08 5.92
N ALA A 403 6.70 12.66 6.95
CA ALA A 403 6.08 12.91 8.25
C ALA A 403 4.82 13.79 8.15
N ALA A 404 4.86 14.85 7.34
CA ALA A 404 3.68 15.70 7.12
C ALA A 404 2.54 14.94 6.43
N MET A 405 2.86 14.02 5.53
CA MET A 405 1.89 13.25 4.75
C MET A 405 1.28 12.09 5.55
N SER A 406 2.11 11.23 6.12
CA SER A 406 1.68 9.96 6.73
C SER A 406 1.55 10.00 8.24
N GLY A 407 2.08 11.03 8.92
CA GLY A 407 2.16 11.03 10.39
C GLY A 407 3.13 9.98 10.95
N THR A 408 4.02 9.45 10.12
CA THR A 408 4.95 8.39 10.50
C THR A 408 6.32 8.60 9.87
N VAL A 409 7.38 8.16 10.57
CA VAL A 409 8.74 8.10 10.02
C VAL A 409 9.34 6.74 10.32
N SER A 410 9.69 6.00 9.27
CA SER A 410 10.37 4.71 9.37
C SER A 410 11.88 4.92 9.53
N ILE A 411 12.42 4.66 10.72
CA ILE A 411 13.87 4.75 10.98
C ILE A 411 14.63 3.65 10.23
N VAL A 412 13.99 2.50 10.06
CA VAL A 412 14.55 1.32 9.40
C VAL A 412 14.69 1.54 7.88
N SER A 413 13.99 2.54 7.33
CA SER A 413 14.00 2.88 5.91
C SER A 413 15.41 2.99 5.32
N ILE A 414 16.38 3.58 6.02
CA ILE A 414 17.75 3.71 5.50
C ILE A 414 18.37 2.32 5.25
N VAL A 415 18.26 1.42 6.22
CA VAL A 415 18.82 0.06 6.14
C VAL A 415 18.06 -0.76 5.10
N ALA A 416 16.72 -0.71 5.12
CA ALA A 416 15.88 -1.41 4.17
C ALA A 416 16.21 -1.01 2.72
N ASN A 417 16.35 0.30 2.44
CA ASN A 417 16.72 0.80 1.12
C ASN A 417 18.11 0.34 0.66
N VAL A 418 19.10 0.29 1.56
CA VAL A 418 20.43 -0.23 1.24
C VAL A 418 20.37 -1.72 0.90
N LEU A 419 19.61 -2.51 1.66
CA LEU A 419 19.49 -3.96 1.43
C LEU A 419 18.72 -4.30 0.14
N VAL A 420 17.71 -3.50 -0.22
CA VAL A 420 16.88 -3.73 -1.41
C VAL A 420 17.54 -3.21 -2.69
N ALA A 421 18.38 -2.16 -2.61
CA ALA A 421 18.97 -1.51 -3.78
C ALA A 421 19.62 -2.47 -4.83
N PRO A 422 20.34 -3.54 -4.46
CA PRO A 422 20.92 -4.48 -5.43
C PRO A 422 19.87 -5.29 -6.21
N ALA A 423 18.67 -5.48 -5.65
CA ALA A 423 17.60 -6.28 -6.27
C ALA A 423 16.77 -5.47 -7.29
N VAL A 424 16.64 -4.15 -7.10
CA VAL A 424 15.75 -3.31 -7.91
C VAL A 424 16.12 -3.31 -9.40
N ALA A 425 17.41 -3.17 -9.73
CA ALA A 425 17.85 -3.12 -11.13
C ALA A 425 17.64 -4.45 -11.88
N PRO A 426 18.06 -5.62 -11.35
CA PRO A 426 17.73 -6.92 -11.93
C PRO A 426 16.21 -7.11 -12.14
N ILE A 427 15.39 -6.81 -11.13
CA ILE A 427 13.93 -6.95 -11.23
C ILE A 427 13.38 -6.06 -12.35
N THR A 428 13.81 -4.80 -12.41
CA THR A 428 13.31 -3.84 -13.42
C THR A 428 13.69 -4.27 -14.84
N VAL A 429 14.95 -4.70 -15.06
CA VAL A 429 15.41 -5.11 -16.39
C VAL A 429 14.73 -6.41 -16.84
N VAL A 430 14.71 -7.44 -15.98
CA VAL A 430 14.08 -8.73 -16.29
C VAL A 430 12.57 -8.56 -16.47
N GLY A 431 11.94 -7.74 -15.63
CA GLY A 431 10.51 -7.43 -15.72
C GLY A 431 10.15 -6.64 -16.98
N ALA A 432 10.96 -5.66 -17.38
CA ALA A 432 10.75 -4.93 -18.63
C ALA A 432 10.95 -5.83 -19.86
N ALA A 433 11.98 -6.68 -19.84
CA ALA A 433 12.20 -7.67 -20.89
C ALA A 433 11.04 -8.69 -20.96
N THR A 434 10.53 -9.11 -19.80
CA THR A 434 9.34 -9.97 -19.69
C THR A 434 8.12 -9.29 -20.29
N ALA A 435 7.87 -8.01 -19.99
CA ALA A 435 6.71 -7.29 -20.51
C ALA A 435 6.71 -7.27 -22.05
N VAL A 436 7.88 -7.08 -22.67
CA VAL A 436 8.03 -7.14 -24.13
C VAL A 436 7.85 -8.59 -24.64
N LEU A 437 8.50 -9.56 -24.01
CA LEU A 437 8.44 -10.96 -24.42
C LEU A 437 7.04 -11.56 -24.25
N ALA A 438 6.29 -11.17 -23.23
CA ALA A 438 4.96 -11.70 -22.91
C ALA A 438 3.92 -11.36 -23.98
N VAL A 439 4.11 -10.27 -24.73
CA VAL A 439 3.27 -9.90 -25.87
C VAL A 439 3.51 -10.83 -27.06
N VAL A 440 4.76 -11.27 -27.26
CA VAL A 440 5.17 -12.08 -28.41
C VAL A 440 5.05 -13.58 -28.12
N TRP A 441 5.49 -14.02 -26.95
CA TRP A 441 5.59 -15.43 -26.58
C TRP A 441 5.45 -15.63 -25.06
N LEU A 442 4.21 -15.82 -24.60
CA LEU A 442 3.87 -15.91 -23.17
C LEU A 442 4.59 -17.05 -22.42
N PRO A 443 4.72 -18.30 -22.94
CA PRO A 443 5.49 -19.36 -22.27
C PRO A 443 6.96 -19.01 -22.03
N ALA A 444 7.62 -18.36 -23.00
CA ALA A 444 9.01 -17.93 -22.82
C ALA A 444 9.13 -16.80 -21.80
N ALA A 445 8.15 -15.90 -21.75
CA ALA A 445 8.07 -14.88 -20.71
C ALA A 445 7.92 -15.49 -19.32
N ALA A 446 7.08 -16.51 -19.14
CA ALA A 446 6.94 -17.24 -17.87
C ALA A 446 8.26 -17.88 -17.41
N LEU A 447 9.09 -18.38 -18.34
CA LEU A 447 10.43 -18.88 -18.01
C LEU A 447 11.37 -17.75 -17.56
N LEU A 448 11.37 -16.61 -18.26
CA LEU A 448 12.20 -15.45 -17.93
C LEU A 448 11.83 -14.86 -16.56
N VAL A 449 10.54 -14.82 -16.22
CA VAL A 449 10.04 -14.34 -14.93
C VAL A 449 10.63 -15.10 -13.75
N ARG A 450 10.91 -16.41 -13.88
CA ARG A 450 11.51 -17.20 -12.80
C ARG A 450 12.87 -16.65 -12.34
N VAL A 451 13.60 -15.97 -13.24
CA VAL A 451 14.87 -15.30 -12.91
C VAL A 451 14.64 -14.11 -11.97
N ALA A 452 13.48 -13.46 -12.03
CA ALA A 452 13.10 -12.38 -11.12
C ALA A 452 12.62 -12.89 -9.74
N GLY A 453 12.32 -14.19 -9.58
CA GLY A 453 11.81 -14.77 -8.34
C GLY A 453 12.74 -14.55 -7.13
N PRO A 454 14.03 -14.96 -7.17
CA PRO A 454 14.94 -14.77 -6.04
C PRO A 454 15.12 -13.30 -5.59
N PRO A 455 15.33 -12.30 -6.48
CA PRO A 455 15.41 -10.92 -6.04
C PRO A 455 14.07 -10.35 -5.55
N LEU A 456 12.92 -10.80 -6.08
CA LEU A 456 11.60 -10.44 -5.55
C LEU A 456 11.38 -11.01 -4.15
N TRP A 457 11.74 -12.28 -3.93
CA TRP A 457 11.72 -12.90 -2.60
C TRP A 457 12.57 -12.11 -1.60
N TRP A 458 13.80 -11.75 -1.97
CA TRP A 458 14.68 -10.95 -1.10
C TRP A 458 14.06 -9.60 -0.74
N LEU A 459 13.41 -8.94 -1.71
CA LEU A 459 12.75 -7.65 -1.48
C LEU A 459 11.60 -7.79 -0.47
N LEU A 460 10.73 -8.80 -0.65
CA LEU A 460 9.63 -9.10 0.28
C LEU A 460 10.15 -9.43 1.69
N GLU A 461 11.19 -10.26 1.79
CA GLU A 461 11.80 -10.65 3.07
C GLU A 461 12.39 -9.44 3.82
N VAL A 462 13.04 -8.52 3.09
CA VAL A 462 13.54 -7.28 3.70
C VAL A 462 12.39 -6.38 4.16
N ALA A 463 11.31 -6.29 3.39
CA ALA A 463 10.13 -5.50 3.76
C ALA A 463 9.46 -6.05 5.03
N ASP A 464 9.20 -7.35 5.08
CA ASP A 464 8.62 -8.03 6.25
C ASP A 464 9.48 -7.86 7.50
N ARG A 465 10.78 -8.18 7.42
CA ARG A 465 11.69 -8.03 8.57
C ARG A 465 11.86 -6.59 9.04
N ALA A 466 11.86 -5.63 8.11
CA ALA A 466 11.94 -4.21 8.44
C ALA A 466 10.64 -3.72 9.09
N ALA A 467 9.48 -4.20 8.63
CA ALA A 467 8.17 -3.89 9.21
C ALA A 467 8.02 -4.46 10.62
N ALA A 468 8.60 -5.64 10.87
CA ALA A 468 8.55 -6.31 12.17
C ALA A 468 9.40 -5.64 13.27
N VAL A 469 10.24 -4.63 12.95
CA VAL A 469 11.11 -3.97 13.94
C VAL A 469 10.27 -3.18 14.96
N PRO A 470 10.27 -3.54 16.26
CA PRO A 470 9.48 -2.82 17.26
C PRO A 470 9.98 -1.39 17.39
N GLY A 471 9.07 -0.41 17.28
CA GLY A 471 9.44 1.00 17.27
C GLY A 471 10.19 1.46 16.03
N GLY A 472 10.27 0.64 14.97
CA GLY A 472 10.87 1.02 13.69
C GLY A 472 10.12 2.15 12.99
N ASN A 473 8.82 2.27 13.26
CA ASN A 473 7.97 3.38 12.83
C ASN A 473 7.64 4.29 14.01
N LEU A 474 8.14 5.52 13.95
CA LEU A 474 7.78 6.55 14.92
C LEU A 474 6.54 7.27 14.45
N ALA A 475 5.49 7.25 15.27
CA ALA A 475 4.33 8.10 15.09
C ALA A 475 4.69 9.55 15.41
N VAL A 476 4.35 10.45 14.49
CA VAL A 476 4.57 11.90 14.61
C VAL A 476 3.26 12.61 14.25
N ARG A 477 3.05 13.81 14.77
CA ARG A 477 1.89 14.63 14.38
C ARG A 477 1.84 14.84 12.87
N ASN A 478 0.69 14.63 12.25
CA ASN A 478 0.49 14.85 10.81
C ASN A 478 0.54 16.35 10.46
N GLY A 479 0.84 16.69 9.20
CA GLY A 479 0.89 18.06 8.71
C GLY A 479 2.18 18.83 9.02
N LEU A 480 2.13 20.16 8.90
CA LEU A 480 3.32 21.02 9.02
C LEU A 480 4.05 20.90 10.36
N GLY A 481 3.30 20.68 11.45
CA GLY A 481 3.90 20.49 12.78
C GLY A 481 4.84 19.28 12.82
N GLY A 482 4.44 18.15 12.22
CA GLY A 482 5.30 16.97 12.11
C GLY A 482 6.53 17.18 11.25
N ALA A 483 6.37 17.84 10.10
CA ALA A 483 7.50 18.18 9.24
C ALA A 483 8.56 18.99 9.99
N VAL A 484 8.15 20.02 10.75
CA VAL A 484 9.07 20.85 11.52
C VAL A 484 9.77 20.05 12.62
N ILE A 485 9.03 19.22 13.38
CA ILE A 485 9.61 18.37 14.42
C ILE A 485 10.69 17.45 13.83
N VAL A 486 10.39 16.78 12.72
CA VAL A 486 11.32 15.86 12.06
C VAL A 486 12.51 16.60 11.46
N ALA A 487 12.29 17.74 10.82
CA ALA A 487 13.37 18.56 10.25
C ALA A 487 14.33 19.07 11.34
N VAL A 488 13.79 19.56 12.47
CA VAL A 488 14.59 19.98 13.63
C VAL A 488 15.32 18.80 14.24
N GLY A 489 14.65 17.65 14.43
CA GLY A 489 15.28 16.42 14.92
C GLY A 489 16.45 15.97 14.05
N ILE A 490 16.29 15.99 12.73
CA ILE A 490 17.36 15.70 11.76
C ILE A 490 18.48 16.74 11.87
N ALA A 491 18.18 18.03 11.94
CA ALA A 491 19.19 19.08 12.06
C ALA A 491 20.01 18.93 13.35
N VAL A 492 19.34 18.66 14.47
CA VAL A 492 19.97 18.38 15.76
C VAL A 492 20.83 17.12 15.67
N ALA A 493 20.34 16.04 15.07
CA ALA A 493 21.11 14.81 14.88
C ALA A 493 22.37 15.04 14.01
N VAL A 494 22.27 15.83 12.94
CA VAL A 494 23.40 16.18 12.06
C VAL A 494 24.42 17.05 12.81
N LEU A 495 23.97 18.04 13.58
CA LEU A 495 24.83 18.91 14.39
C LEU A 495 25.51 18.11 15.51
N ALA A 496 24.76 17.28 16.24
CA ALA A 496 25.28 16.37 17.23
C ALA A 496 26.30 15.42 16.61
N ALA A 497 26.03 14.86 15.43
CA ALA A 497 26.97 14.01 14.71
C ALA A 497 28.25 14.73 14.24
N ARG A 498 28.40 16.05 14.43
CA ARG A 498 29.70 16.74 14.22
C ARG A 498 30.61 16.66 15.44
N HIS A 499 30.05 16.54 16.64
CA HIS A 499 30.81 16.51 17.89
C HIS A 499 31.29 15.08 18.21
N PRO A 500 32.55 14.86 18.62
CA PRO A 500 33.09 13.51 18.81
C PRO A 500 32.46 12.75 19.98
N TRP A 501 32.03 13.45 21.04
CA TRP A 501 31.44 12.83 22.23
C TRP A 501 30.03 12.26 21.97
N SER A 502 29.18 13.02 21.28
CA SER A 502 27.85 12.57 20.84
C SER A 502 27.92 11.44 19.82
N ARG A 503 28.94 11.39 18.94
CA ARG A 503 29.18 10.22 18.09
C ARG A 503 29.42 8.95 18.91
N ARG A 504 30.22 9.05 19.98
CA ARG A 504 30.49 7.91 20.88
C ARG A 504 29.22 7.50 21.63
N MET A 505 28.42 8.46 22.10
CA MET A 505 27.12 8.15 22.72
C MET A 505 26.13 7.53 21.74
N LEU A 506 25.99 8.07 20.53
CA LEU A 506 25.11 7.52 19.48
C LEU A 506 25.55 6.11 19.08
N LEU A 507 26.87 5.87 18.96
CA LEU A 507 27.41 4.55 18.71
C LEU A 507 27.14 3.61 19.89
N ALA A 508 27.33 4.07 21.13
CA ALA A 508 27.05 3.27 22.32
C ALA A 508 25.56 2.93 22.46
N VAL A 509 24.66 3.86 22.12
CA VAL A 509 23.21 3.61 22.07
C VAL A 509 22.87 2.66 20.92
N ALA A 510 23.43 2.85 19.73
CA ALA A 510 23.20 1.95 18.61
C ALA A 510 23.72 0.53 18.88
N VAL A 511 24.89 0.41 19.51
CA VAL A 511 25.47 -0.87 19.94
C VAL A 511 24.67 -1.47 21.09
N GLY A 512 24.22 -0.67 22.06
CA GLY A 512 23.37 -1.14 23.16
C GLY A 512 22.01 -1.62 22.67
N VAL A 513 21.37 -0.88 21.77
CA VAL A 513 20.14 -1.30 21.08
C VAL A 513 20.41 -2.56 20.28
N ALA A 514 21.48 -2.64 19.49
CA ALA A 514 21.82 -3.85 18.74
C ALA A 514 22.11 -5.05 19.67
N ALA A 515 22.81 -4.84 20.79
CA ALA A 515 23.15 -5.86 21.77
C ALA A 515 21.94 -6.35 22.57
N VAL A 516 20.88 -5.56 22.67
CA VAL A 516 19.59 -5.99 23.24
C VAL A 516 18.72 -6.61 22.15
N TRP A 517 18.65 -6.00 20.97
CA TRP A 517 17.76 -6.34 19.85
C TRP A 517 18.15 -7.63 19.13
N VAL A 518 19.45 -7.86 18.91
CA VAL A 518 19.97 -9.06 18.25
C VAL A 518 19.65 -10.31 19.11
N PRO A 519 20.06 -10.40 20.39
CA PRO A 519 19.74 -11.57 21.21
C PRO A 519 18.24 -11.75 21.45
N THR A 520 17.48 -10.66 21.66
CA THR A 520 16.03 -10.75 21.88
C THR A 520 15.25 -11.22 20.66
N ARG A 521 15.86 -11.25 19.45
CA ARG A 521 15.30 -11.85 18.23
C ARG A 521 15.85 -13.24 17.94
N PHE A 522 17.14 -13.48 18.18
CA PHE A 522 17.75 -14.80 17.99
C PHE A 522 17.41 -15.80 19.12
N HIS A 523 16.95 -15.34 20.28
CA HIS A 523 16.52 -16.18 21.41
C HIS A 523 15.00 -16.20 21.63
N GLN A 524 14.20 -15.69 20.68
CA GLN A 524 12.78 -16.06 20.73
C GLN A 524 12.67 -17.51 20.30
N PRO A 525 12.01 -18.39 21.06
CA PRO A 525 11.58 -19.67 20.52
C PRO A 525 10.83 -19.37 19.24
N GLY A 526 11.25 -19.98 18.12
CA GLY A 526 10.66 -19.72 16.81
C GLY A 526 9.14 -19.80 16.89
N TRP A 527 8.46 -18.92 16.15
CA TRP A 527 7.01 -19.01 16.00
C TRP A 527 6.69 -19.96 14.83
N PRO A 528 5.73 -20.89 14.98
CA PRO A 528 4.99 -21.20 16.20
C PRO A 528 5.86 -21.93 17.23
N ALA A 529 5.56 -21.76 18.52
CA ALA A 529 6.28 -22.44 19.59
C ALA A 529 6.30 -23.96 19.36
N SER A 530 7.42 -24.63 19.70
CA SER A 530 7.49 -26.08 19.62
C SER A 530 6.39 -26.72 20.47
N GLY A 531 5.60 -27.60 19.86
CA GLY A 531 4.44 -28.21 20.52
C GLY A 531 3.19 -27.32 20.63
N TRP A 532 3.03 -26.34 19.74
CA TRP A 532 1.76 -25.62 19.58
C TRP A 532 0.60 -26.59 19.30
N ALA A 533 -0.57 -26.29 19.88
CA ALA A 533 -1.77 -27.10 19.79
C ALA A 533 -2.87 -26.41 18.97
N LEU A 534 -2.96 -25.09 19.07
CA LEU A 534 -3.93 -24.25 18.37
C LEU A 534 -3.22 -22.98 17.88
N VAL A 535 -3.53 -22.50 16.69
CA VAL A 535 -3.22 -21.14 16.24
C VAL A 535 -4.52 -20.48 15.80
N ALA A 536 -4.80 -19.28 16.30
CA ALA A 536 -5.77 -18.38 15.71
C ALA A 536 -5.03 -17.47 14.73
N CYS A 537 -5.28 -17.65 13.44
CA CYS A 537 -4.68 -16.86 12.38
C CYS A 537 -5.32 -15.47 12.33
N ASP A 538 -4.51 -14.43 12.12
CA ASP A 538 -5.01 -13.08 11.84
C ASP A 538 -5.56 -13.03 10.41
N VAL A 539 -6.82 -13.41 10.26
CA VAL A 539 -7.56 -13.36 9.00
C VAL A 539 -8.34 -12.05 8.82
N GLY A 540 -8.09 -11.06 9.68
CA GLY A 540 -8.90 -9.84 9.77
C GLY A 540 -10.17 -10.07 10.60
N GLN A 541 -11.29 -9.54 10.13
CA GLN A 541 -12.57 -9.71 10.80
C GLN A 541 -13.22 -11.02 10.31
N GLY A 542 -13.13 -12.06 11.15
CA GLY A 542 -13.59 -13.42 10.85
C GLY A 542 -12.85 -14.45 11.70
N ASP A 543 -13.04 -15.74 11.40
CA ASP A 543 -12.34 -16.84 12.07
C ASP A 543 -11.43 -17.60 11.11
N GLY A 544 -10.25 -17.96 11.61
CA GLY A 544 -9.35 -18.92 10.97
C GLY A 544 -8.51 -19.61 12.05
N LEU A 545 -8.86 -20.83 12.39
CA LEU A 545 -8.24 -21.58 13.48
C LEU A 545 -7.55 -22.83 12.94
N VAL A 546 -6.36 -23.12 13.43
CA VAL A 546 -5.55 -24.27 13.01
C VAL A 546 -5.19 -25.09 14.23
N LEU A 547 -5.59 -26.36 14.26
CA LEU A 547 -5.30 -27.30 15.34
C LEU A 547 -4.24 -28.30 14.89
N SER A 548 -3.13 -28.40 15.61
CA SER A 548 -2.01 -29.27 15.24
C SER A 548 -2.40 -30.74 15.38
N ALA A 549 -2.37 -31.48 14.27
CA ALA A 549 -2.56 -32.93 14.23
C ALA A 549 -1.23 -33.71 14.18
N GLY A 550 -0.10 -33.00 14.27
CA GLY A 550 1.26 -33.54 14.30
C GLY A 550 1.96 -33.54 12.94
N GLY A 551 3.25 -33.21 12.93
CA GLY A 551 4.04 -33.04 11.71
C GLY A 551 3.57 -31.80 10.92
N ARG A 552 3.31 -31.98 9.62
CA ARG A 552 2.80 -30.95 8.70
C ARG A 552 1.27 -31.05 8.49
N ARG A 553 0.57 -31.66 9.45
CA ARG A 553 -0.88 -31.93 9.43
C ARG A 553 -1.64 -31.09 10.44
N ALA A 554 -2.80 -30.58 10.04
CA ALA A 554 -3.68 -29.85 10.95
C ALA A 554 -5.17 -30.04 10.63
N VAL A 555 -6.03 -29.91 11.64
CA VAL A 555 -7.46 -29.63 11.43
C VAL A 555 -7.61 -28.13 11.33
N VAL A 556 -8.31 -27.67 10.29
CA VAL A 556 -8.60 -26.24 10.10
C VAL A 556 -10.06 -25.99 10.39
N VAL A 557 -10.36 -24.91 11.11
CA VAL A 557 -11.73 -24.46 11.41
C VAL A 557 -11.86 -23.02 10.94
N ASP A 558 -12.72 -22.82 9.94
CA ASP A 558 -12.92 -21.60 9.17
C ASP A 558 -11.68 -21.12 8.39
N ALA A 559 -11.91 -20.24 7.42
CA ALA A 559 -10.92 -19.78 6.45
C ALA A 559 -10.83 -18.25 6.31
N GLY A 560 -11.56 -17.50 7.14
CA GLY A 560 -11.61 -16.05 7.08
C GLY A 560 -12.37 -15.48 5.85
N PRO A 561 -12.47 -14.15 5.75
CA PRO A 561 -13.11 -13.45 4.65
C PRO A 561 -12.34 -13.48 3.33
N GLU A 562 -11.00 -13.52 3.42
CA GLU A 562 -10.11 -13.32 2.28
C GLU A 562 -9.13 -14.51 2.13
N PRO A 563 -8.78 -14.93 0.90
CA PRO A 563 -7.93 -16.10 0.69
C PRO A 563 -6.48 -15.94 1.20
N GLY A 564 -5.92 -14.72 1.08
CA GLY A 564 -4.50 -14.47 1.35
C GLY A 564 -4.05 -14.71 2.80
N PRO A 565 -4.70 -14.11 3.82
CA PRO A 565 -4.28 -14.23 5.22
C PRO A 565 -4.20 -15.68 5.73
N MET A 566 -5.23 -16.48 5.45
CA MET A 566 -5.29 -17.87 5.92
C MET A 566 -4.21 -18.74 5.26
N ASP A 567 -4.02 -18.59 3.95
CA ASP A 567 -2.95 -19.31 3.22
C ASP A 567 -1.55 -18.98 3.78
N ARG A 568 -1.29 -17.70 4.08
CA ARG A 568 -0.02 -17.29 4.69
C ARG A 568 0.18 -17.92 6.06
N CYS A 569 -0.84 -17.89 6.92
CA CYS A 569 -0.78 -18.55 8.22
C CYS A 569 -0.42 -20.04 8.08
N LEU A 570 -1.14 -20.78 7.22
CA LEU A 570 -0.89 -22.20 6.98
C LEU A 570 0.52 -22.46 6.40
N ARG A 571 1.00 -21.62 5.48
CA ARG A 571 2.38 -21.70 4.95
C ARG A 571 3.42 -21.48 6.03
N ARG A 572 3.24 -20.47 6.90
CA ARG A 572 4.16 -20.20 8.03
C ARG A 572 4.19 -21.36 9.02
N LEU A 573 3.04 -21.97 9.30
CA LEU A 573 2.92 -23.17 10.12
C LEU A 573 3.48 -24.43 9.45
N GLY A 574 3.77 -24.37 8.14
CA GLY A 574 4.27 -25.49 7.35
C GLY A 574 3.24 -26.60 7.15
N ILE A 575 1.95 -26.26 7.06
CA ILE A 575 0.85 -27.21 6.87
C ILE A 575 0.65 -27.51 5.39
N ASP A 576 0.81 -28.78 5.03
CA ASP A 576 0.60 -29.30 3.68
C ASP A 576 -0.61 -30.24 3.59
N GLU A 577 -1.04 -30.80 4.72
CA GLU A 577 -2.13 -31.77 4.78
C GLU A 577 -3.18 -31.34 5.81
N ILE A 578 -4.43 -31.28 5.36
CA ILE A 578 -5.59 -30.87 6.13
C ILE A 578 -6.60 -32.03 6.07
N PRO A 579 -6.52 -33.02 6.97
CA PRO A 579 -7.42 -34.17 6.93
C PRO A 579 -8.89 -33.78 7.11
N LEU A 580 -9.16 -32.66 7.79
CA LEU A 580 -10.48 -32.12 8.00
C LEU A 580 -10.43 -30.58 8.01
N LEU A 581 -11.22 -29.95 7.15
CA LEU A 581 -11.49 -28.53 7.15
C LEU A 581 -12.94 -28.31 7.55
N VAL A 582 -13.21 -27.64 8.66
CA VAL A 582 -14.57 -27.39 9.16
C VAL A 582 -14.96 -25.95 8.85
N VAL A 583 -16.13 -25.74 8.24
CA VAL A 583 -16.76 -24.43 8.10
C VAL A 583 -17.90 -24.38 9.11
N THR A 584 -17.80 -23.48 10.10
CA THR A 584 -18.71 -23.44 11.24
C THR A 584 -20.11 -23.02 10.82
N HIS A 585 -20.22 -21.97 10.00
CA HIS A 585 -21.44 -21.50 9.37
C HIS A 585 -21.13 -20.76 8.05
N LEU A 586 -22.18 -20.39 7.31
CA LEU A 586 -22.06 -19.91 5.94
C LEU A 586 -22.12 -18.37 5.83
N HIS A 587 -21.33 -17.69 6.65
CA HIS A 587 -21.01 -16.26 6.43
C HIS A 587 -19.63 -16.08 5.81
N ALA A 588 -19.50 -15.04 5.00
CA ALA A 588 -18.34 -14.83 4.14
C ALA A 588 -17.02 -14.73 4.92
N ASP A 589 -17.05 -14.23 6.15
CA ASP A 589 -15.94 -14.15 7.09
C ASP A 589 -15.48 -15.47 7.70
N HIS A 590 -16.16 -16.58 7.41
CA HIS A 590 -15.79 -17.93 7.81
C HIS A 590 -15.38 -18.81 6.62
N TYR A 591 -15.90 -18.57 5.42
CA TYR A 591 -15.60 -19.40 4.24
C TYR A 591 -14.94 -18.67 3.08
N GLY A 592 -14.88 -17.33 3.07
CA GLY A 592 -14.44 -16.54 1.93
C GLY A 592 -13.02 -16.88 1.44
N GLY A 593 -12.13 -17.25 2.37
CA GLY A 593 -10.77 -17.69 2.06
C GLY A 593 -10.59 -19.16 1.66
N LEU A 594 -11.67 -19.94 1.54
CA LEU A 594 -11.64 -21.39 1.35
C LEU A 594 -10.80 -21.84 0.14
N ASP A 595 -10.91 -21.15 -1.00
CA ASP A 595 -10.21 -21.53 -2.23
C ASP A 595 -8.69 -21.59 -2.03
N ALA A 596 -8.10 -20.68 -1.25
CA ALA A 596 -6.66 -20.69 -0.98
C ALA A 596 -6.23 -21.72 0.06
N VAL A 597 -7.12 -22.13 0.96
CA VAL A 597 -6.87 -23.24 1.89
C VAL A 597 -6.80 -24.57 1.12
N LEU A 598 -7.71 -24.76 0.15
CA LEU A 598 -7.75 -25.95 -0.71
C LEU A 598 -6.61 -25.99 -1.74
N HIS A 599 -6.12 -24.83 -2.18
CA HIS A 599 -5.08 -24.76 -3.20
C HIS A 599 -3.69 -25.16 -2.65
N GLY A 600 -3.00 -26.06 -3.37
CA GLY A 600 -1.62 -26.45 -3.04
C GLY A 600 -1.46 -27.32 -1.78
N ARG A 601 -2.56 -27.83 -1.21
CA ARG A 601 -2.57 -28.69 -0.02
C ARG A 601 -3.39 -29.95 -0.26
N SER A 602 -3.07 -31.02 0.45
CA SER A 602 -3.89 -32.23 0.48
C SER A 602 -5.02 -32.05 1.50
N VAL A 603 -6.26 -31.95 1.03
CA VAL A 603 -7.43 -31.77 1.91
C VAL A 603 -8.30 -33.02 1.87
N GLY A 604 -8.54 -33.63 3.03
CA GLY A 604 -9.26 -34.90 3.13
C GLY A 604 -10.78 -34.76 2.98
N ALA A 605 -11.37 -33.78 3.66
CA ALA A 605 -12.80 -33.46 3.56
C ALA A 605 -13.08 -32.02 4.03
N VAL A 606 -14.11 -31.41 3.45
CA VAL A 606 -14.71 -30.17 3.94
C VAL A 606 -15.97 -30.52 4.73
N ALA A 607 -16.03 -30.14 5.99
CA ALA A 607 -17.15 -30.39 6.89
C ALA A 607 -18.00 -29.14 7.08
N ILE A 608 -19.32 -29.30 7.00
CA ILE A 608 -20.31 -28.24 7.22
C ILE A 608 -21.37 -28.66 8.24
N GLY A 609 -22.07 -27.68 8.81
CA GLY A 609 -23.18 -27.90 9.73
C GLY A 609 -24.43 -28.52 9.09
N PRO A 610 -25.44 -28.86 9.91
CA PRO A 610 -26.67 -29.51 9.44
C PRO A 610 -27.63 -28.53 8.73
N ALA A 611 -27.61 -27.24 9.09
CA ALA A 611 -28.62 -26.27 8.68
C ALA A 611 -28.84 -26.16 7.16
N SER A 612 -30.11 -25.97 6.79
CA SER A 612 -30.53 -25.63 5.44
C SER A 612 -29.94 -24.28 5.03
N LEU A 613 -29.37 -24.30 3.84
CA LEU A 613 -28.26 -23.48 3.42
C LEU A 613 -28.75 -22.13 2.91
N THR A 614 -28.07 -21.03 3.25
CA THR A 614 -28.17 -19.84 2.40
C THR A 614 -27.69 -20.23 1.00
N GLU A 615 -28.50 -19.98 -0.04
CA GLU A 615 -28.18 -20.45 -1.39
C GLU A 615 -26.79 -19.96 -1.84
N GLY A 616 -26.37 -18.76 -1.42
CA GLY A 616 -25.07 -18.18 -1.77
C GLY A 616 -23.87 -18.91 -1.16
N GLY A 617 -23.82 -19.01 0.18
CA GLY A 617 -22.64 -19.54 0.88
C GLY A 617 -22.38 -21.01 0.59
N PHE A 618 -23.43 -21.83 0.54
CA PHE A 618 -23.25 -23.24 0.19
C PHE A 618 -22.84 -23.47 -1.25
N ARG A 619 -23.41 -22.71 -2.20
CA ARG A 619 -22.97 -22.82 -3.60
C ARG A 619 -21.49 -22.51 -3.73
N PHE A 620 -20.99 -21.51 -3.01
CA PHE A 620 -19.56 -21.20 -2.99
C PHE A 620 -18.74 -22.36 -2.41
N VAL A 621 -19.05 -22.83 -1.20
CA VAL A 621 -18.31 -23.91 -0.54
C VAL A 621 -18.36 -25.21 -1.35
N SER A 622 -19.53 -25.57 -1.88
CA SER A 622 -19.70 -26.75 -2.73
C SER A 622 -18.91 -26.63 -4.03
N ALA A 623 -18.93 -25.47 -4.70
CA ALA A 623 -18.15 -25.26 -5.91
C ALA A 623 -16.64 -25.29 -5.65
N ALA A 624 -16.18 -24.69 -4.55
CA ALA A 624 -14.78 -24.72 -4.12
C ALA A 624 -14.32 -26.17 -3.87
N ALA A 625 -15.09 -26.94 -3.08
CA ALA A 625 -14.80 -28.34 -2.79
C ALA A 625 -14.81 -29.22 -4.06
N SER A 626 -15.80 -29.05 -4.93
CA SER A 626 -15.88 -29.79 -6.21
C SER A 626 -14.73 -29.45 -7.16
N ARG A 627 -14.30 -28.19 -7.25
CA ARG A 627 -13.14 -27.79 -8.06
C ARG A 627 -11.84 -28.41 -7.56
N ALA A 628 -11.73 -28.63 -6.25
CA ALA A 628 -10.56 -29.23 -5.61
C ALA A 628 -10.64 -30.77 -5.51
N ASP A 629 -11.72 -31.39 -5.99
CA ASP A 629 -12.00 -32.83 -5.84
C ASP A 629 -11.99 -33.30 -4.37
N VAL A 630 -12.54 -32.46 -3.46
CA VAL A 630 -12.59 -32.72 -2.02
C VAL A 630 -14.02 -33.06 -1.61
N PRO A 631 -14.26 -34.16 -0.87
CA PRO A 631 -15.61 -34.53 -0.45
C PRO A 631 -16.16 -33.55 0.60
N LEU A 632 -17.44 -33.22 0.44
CA LEU A 632 -18.21 -32.45 1.42
C LEU A 632 -18.92 -33.39 2.39
N VAL A 633 -18.72 -33.21 3.70
CA VAL A 633 -19.33 -34.01 4.76
C VAL A 633 -20.17 -33.14 5.70
N ARG A 634 -21.24 -33.71 6.26
CA ARG A 634 -22.08 -33.01 7.24
C ARG A 634 -21.77 -33.48 8.65
N LEU A 635 -21.65 -32.53 9.57
CA LEU A 635 -21.48 -32.79 10.99
C LEU A 635 -22.74 -32.41 11.77
N ALA A 636 -23.10 -33.25 12.73
CA ALA A 636 -24.22 -33.04 13.63
C ALA A 636 -23.77 -33.23 15.08
N ALA A 637 -24.52 -32.64 16.02
CA ALA A 637 -24.25 -32.75 17.45
C ALA A 637 -24.15 -34.23 17.90
N GLY A 638 -23.20 -34.51 18.79
CA GLY A 638 -22.87 -35.86 19.27
C GLY A 638 -21.84 -36.60 18.42
N ARG A 639 -21.52 -36.14 17.20
CA ARG A 639 -20.48 -36.75 16.38
C ARG A 639 -19.11 -36.57 17.03
N GLN A 640 -18.32 -37.65 17.04
CA GLN A 640 -16.92 -37.63 17.46
C GLN A 640 -16.00 -37.99 16.30
N LEU A 641 -14.87 -37.29 16.21
CA LEU A 641 -13.84 -37.46 15.19
C LEU A 641 -12.47 -37.46 15.85
N THR A 642 -11.49 -38.11 15.23
CA THR A 642 -10.10 -38.08 15.70
C THR A 642 -9.18 -37.91 14.51
N VAL A 643 -8.32 -36.89 14.57
CA VAL A 643 -7.33 -36.56 13.55
C VAL A 643 -5.98 -36.41 14.23
N GLY A 644 -5.11 -37.42 14.06
CA GLY A 644 -3.85 -37.48 14.79
C GLY A 644 -4.07 -37.46 16.31
N ALA A 645 -3.48 -36.47 16.99
CA ALA A 645 -3.63 -36.28 18.43
C ALA A 645 -4.86 -35.44 18.83
N VAL A 646 -5.65 -34.94 17.87
CA VAL A 646 -6.81 -34.08 18.12
C VAL A 646 -8.08 -34.92 18.12
N ARG A 647 -8.80 -34.93 19.25
CA ARG A 647 -10.15 -35.51 19.34
C ARG A 647 -11.18 -34.40 19.32
N ILE A 648 -12.13 -34.45 18.40
CA ILE A 648 -13.17 -33.42 18.22
C ILE A 648 -14.52 -34.03 18.54
N THR A 649 -15.28 -33.37 19.40
CA THR A 649 -16.70 -33.67 19.66
C THR A 649 -17.55 -32.49 19.22
N VAL A 650 -18.54 -32.75 18.37
CA VAL A 650 -19.49 -31.74 17.91
C VAL A 650 -20.57 -31.56 18.99
N LEU A 651 -20.65 -30.38 19.58
CA LEU A 651 -21.60 -30.06 20.65
C LEU A 651 -22.89 -29.41 20.12
N GLY A 652 -22.82 -28.70 18.99
CA GLY A 652 -23.94 -27.99 18.38
C GLY A 652 -23.76 -27.85 16.86
N PRO A 653 -24.77 -27.32 16.16
CA PRO A 653 -25.95 -26.63 16.71
C PRO A 653 -26.96 -27.60 17.37
N LEU A 654 -27.71 -27.08 18.36
CA LEU A 654 -28.76 -27.82 19.10
C LEU A 654 -30.17 -27.25 18.90
N LEU A 655 -30.26 -26.08 18.27
CA LEU A 655 -31.55 -25.48 17.92
C LEU A 655 -32.18 -26.22 16.72
N PRO A 656 -33.52 -26.26 16.61
CA PRO A 656 -34.19 -26.85 15.47
C PRO A 656 -33.80 -26.15 14.16
N GLU A 657 -33.81 -26.90 13.06
CA GLU A 657 -33.56 -26.29 11.75
C GLU A 657 -34.62 -25.24 11.40
N PRO A 658 -34.22 -24.10 10.80
CA PRO A 658 -35.14 -23.08 10.34
C PRO A 658 -36.12 -23.64 9.32
N ARG A 659 -37.40 -23.27 9.45
CA ARG A 659 -38.46 -23.73 8.53
C ARG A 659 -38.58 -22.90 7.24
N THR A 660 -37.94 -21.74 7.20
CA THR A 660 -37.98 -20.81 6.05
C THR A 660 -36.58 -20.27 5.74
N PRO A 661 -36.29 -19.87 4.49
CA PRO A 661 -35.01 -19.26 4.12
C PRO A 661 -34.69 -17.99 4.90
N ALA A 662 -35.68 -17.12 5.13
CA ALA A 662 -35.50 -15.89 5.91
C ALA A 662 -35.11 -16.20 7.37
N ALA A 663 -35.76 -17.18 8.00
CA ALA A 663 -35.37 -17.62 9.35
C ALA A 663 -33.99 -18.32 9.37
N ALA A 664 -33.55 -18.87 8.23
CA ALA A 664 -32.21 -19.45 8.10
C ALA A 664 -31.11 -18.39 8.00
N GLU A 665 -31.39 -17.26 7.34
CA GLU A 665 -30.48 -16.11 7.31
C GLU A 665 -30.39 -15.44 8.69
N ASP A 666 -31.54 -15.16 9.33
CA ASP A 666 -31.58 -14.51 10.65
C ASP A 666 -30.91 -15.35 11.75
N GLY A 667 -30.99 -16.68 11.66
CA GLY A 667 -30.43 -17.63 12.62
C GLY A 667 -29.10 -18.27 12.22
N ALA A 668 -28.45 -17.79 11.15
CA ALA A 668 -27.25 -18.43 10.59
C ALA A 668 -26.09 -18.55 11.59
N ASN A 669 -25.93 -17.55 12.44
CA ASN A 669 -24.91 -17.54 13.51
C ASN A 669 -25.16 -18.64 14.55
N ASP A 670 -26.40 -18.82 14.97
CA ASP A 670 -26.81 -19.86 15.92
C ASP A 670 -26.81 -21.28 15.32
N ALA A 671 -26.71 -21.39 13.99
CA ALA A 671 -26.45 -22.64 13.28
C ALA A 671 -24.96 -23.03 13.26
N SER A 672 -24.07 -22.23 13.88
CA SER A 672 -22.63 -22.52 13.97
C SER A 672 -22.36 -23.91 14.55
N LEU A 673 -21.46 -24.65 13.91
CA LEU A 673 -20.85 -25.82 14.54
C LEU A 673 -20.07 -25.39 15.77
N VAL A 674 -20.44 -25.94 16.93
CA VAL A 674 -19.73 -25.76 18.19
C VAL A 674 -18.93 -27.01 18.48
N LEU A 675 -17.61 -26.89 18.62
CA LEU A 675 -16.68 -28.01 18.71
C LEU A 675 -15.95 -27.98 20.05
N MET A 676 -15.89 -29.13 20.72
CA MET A 676 -14.95 -29.39 21.81
C MET A 676 -13.78 -30.19 21.25
N ALA A 677 -12.59 -29.59 21.24
CA ALA A 677 -11.35 -30.25 20.82
C ALA A 677 -10.46 -30.57 22.03
N GLU A 678 -10.04 -31.82 22.14
CA GLU A 678 -9.04 -32.25 23.11
C GLU A 678 -7.68 -32.29 22.41
N THR A 679 -6.72 -31.55 22.96
CA THR A 679 -5.38 -31.38 22.38
C THR A 679 -4.29 -31.50 23.46
N ALA A 680 -3.02 -31.40 23.06
CA ALA A 680 -1.90 -31.33 24.00
C ALA A 680 -1.99 -30.13 24.97
N ALA A 681 -2.68 -29.04 24.59
CA ALA A 681 -2.91 -27.87 25.44
C ALA A 681 -4.10 -28.03 26.40
N GLY A 682 -4.91 -29.08 26.28
CA GLY A 682 -6.12 -29.28 27.08
C GLY A 682 -7.39 -29.19 26.23
N ARG A 683 -8.51 -28.82 26.85
CA ARG A 683 -9.81 -28.71 26.20
C ARG A 683 -10.00 -27.33 25.57
N LEU A 684 -10.30 -27.30 24.27
CA LEU A 684 -10.54 -26.10 23.50
C LEU A 684 -12.01 -26.07 23.10
N LEU A 685 -12.73 -25.01 23.44
CA LEU A 685 -14.10 -24.79 22.97
C LEU A 685 -14.09 -23.79 21.82
N LEU A 686 -14.43 -24.27 20.62
CA LEU A 686 -14.51 -23.48 19.39
C LEU A 686 -15.98 -23.25 19.08
N THR A 687 -16.42 -22.00 19.17
CA THR A 687 -17.86 -21.69 19.21
C THR A 687 -18.42 -21.16 17.90
N GLY A 688 -17.57 -20.90 16.90
CA GLY A 688 -17.95 -20.06 15.77
C GLY A 688 -18.62 -18.78 16.27
N ASP A 689 -19.75 -18.44 15.66
CA ASP A 689 -20.48 -17.22 15.95
C ASP A 689 -21.80 -17.45 16.69
N VAL A 690 -21.91 -18.59 17.38
CA VAL A 690 -23.10 -18.92 18.19
C VAL A 690 -23.52 -17.75 19.07
N GLU A 691 -24.78 -17.34 18.97
CA GLU A 691 -25.35 -16.21 19.68
C GLU A 691 -26.08 -16.67 20.94
N GLU A 692 -26.82 -15.76 21.58
CA GLU A 692 -27.37 -15.98 22.90
C GLU A 692 -28.32 -17.19 22.96
N ASP A 693 -29.12 -17.42 21.92
CA ASP A 693 -30.09 -18.52 21.89
C ASP A 693 -29.40 -19.89 21.74
N GLY A 694 -28.39 -19.98 20.87
CA GLY A 694 -27.55 -21.18 20.74
C GLY A 694 -26.73 -21.46 22.00
N GLN A 695 -26.17 -20.42 22.63
CA GLN A 695 -25.47 -20.53 23.92
C GLN A 695 -26.42 -21.03 25.02
N ARG A 696 -27.66 -20.54 25.07
CA ARG A 696 -28.68 -21.01 26.03
C ARG A 696 -29.09 -22.45 25.77
N ALA A 697 -29.14 -22.89 24.51
CA ALA A 697 -29.38 -24.29 24.16
C ALA A 697 -28.24 -25.20 24.67
N LEU A 698 -26.98 -24.78 24.50
CA LEU A 698 -25.82 -25.50 25.04
C LEU A 698 -25.86 -25.61 26.57
N LEU A 699 -26.20 -24.53 27.28
CA LEU A 699 -26.34 -24.54 28.74
C LEU A 699 -27.45 -25.50 29.20
N ARG A 700 -28.60 -25.51 28.51
CA ARG A 700 -29.73 -26.40 28.81
C ARG A 700 -29.44 -27.88 28.53
N SER A 701 -28.56 -28.16 27.57
CA SER A 701 -28.18 -29.54 27.22
C SER A 701 -27.46 -30.28 28.36
N LYS A 702 -26.94 -29.56 29.36
CA LYS A 702 -26.11 -30.07 30.46
C LYS A 702 -24.83 -30.79 30.00
N ILE A 703 -24.43 -30.61 28.74
CA ILE A 703 -23.12 -31.05 28.25
C ILE A 703 -22.04 -30.24 28.99
N PRO A 704 -20.97 -30.86 29.49
CA PRO A 704 -19.89 -30.12 30.15
C PRO A 704 -19.21 -29.12 29.19
N LEU A 705 -19.40 -27.82 29.44
CA LEU A 705 -18.83 -26.74 28.62
C LEU A 705 -17.45 -26.26 29.11
N ARG A 706 -16.97 -26.78 30.24
CA ARG A 706 -15.71 -26.34 30.84
C ARG A 706 -14.54 -26.56 29.89
N ALA A 707 -13.82 -25.49 29.54
CA ALA A 707 -12.69 -25.53 28.62
C ALA A 707 -11.49 -24.74 29.17
N ASP A 708 -10.28 -25.15 28.78
CA ASP A 708 -9.04 -24.45 29.12
C ASP A 708 -8.85 -23.21 28.23
N VAL A 709 -9.22 -23.34 26.96
CA VAL A 709 -9.16 -22.28 25.95
C VAL A 709 -10.54 -22.11 25.31
N LEU A 710 -11.00 -20.88 25.19
CA LEU A 710 -12.25 -20.53 24.52
C LEU A 710 -11.93 -19.62 23.33
N LYS A 711 -12.36 -20.00 22.11
CA LYS A 711 -12.60 -18.99 21.07
C LYS A 711 -13.86 -18.26 21.46
N VAL A 712 -13.76 -16.96 21.72
CA VAL A 712 -14.89 -16.18 22.22
C VAL A 712 -15.97 -16.11 21.13
N PRO A 713 -17.24 -16.41 21.44
CA PRO A 713 -18.31 -16.40 20.43
C PRO A 713 -18.39 -15.08 19.68
N HIS A 714 -18.61 -15.16 18.36
CA HIS A 714 -18.94 -14.03 17.50
C HIS A 714 -18.00 -12.82 17.72
N HIS A 715 -16.70 -13.10 17.69
CA HIS A 715 -15.61 -12.11 17.85
C HIS A 715 -15.66 -11.29 19.15
N GLY A 716 -16.36 -11.79 20.19
CA GLY A 716 -16.62 -11.04 21.42
C GLY A 716 -17.78 -10.05 21.32
N SER A 717 -18.77 -10.34 20.48
CA SER A 717 -19.99 -9.56 20.35
C SER A 717 -20.77 -9.44 21.66
N ARG A 718 -21.62 -8.41 21.74
CA ARG A 718 -22.58 -8.20 22.84
C ARG A 718 -23.61 -9.33 22.99
N THR A 719 -23.70 -10.22 22.01
CA THR A 719 -24.54 -11.43 22.02
C THR A 719 -23.92 -12.60 22.79
N THR A 720 -22.71 -12.42 23.36
CA THR A 720 -22.11 -13.40 24.26
C THR A 720 -22.72 -13.30 25.67
N SER A 721 -23.35 -14.37 26.15
CA SER A 721 -23.97 -14.45 27.48
C SER A 721 -22.91 -14.59 28.58
N PRO A 722 -23.01 -13.80 29.67
CA PRO A 722 -22.18 -13.98 30.86
C PRO A 722 -22.32 -15.37 31.50
N GLU A 723 -23.54 -15.94 31.54
CA GLU A 723 -23.82 -17.27 32.07
C GLU A 723 -23.10 -18.36 31.27
N PHE A 724 -23.00 -18.18 29.96
CA PHE A 724 -22.21 -19.06 29.11
C PHE A 724 -20.72 -19.00 29.47
N LEU A 725 -20.15 -17.80 29.63
CA LEU A 725 -18.76 -17.62 30.06
C LEU A 725 -18.50 -18.24 31.44
N ASP A 726 -19.45 -18.12 32.36
CA ASP A 726 -19.38 -18.69 33.71
C ASP A 726 -19.41 -20.22 33.76
N ALA A 727 -20.06 -20.84 32.77
CA ALA A 727 -20.09 -22.29 32.61
C ALA A 727 -18.79 -22.80 31.96
N VAL A 728 -18.22 -22.04 31.02
CA VAL A 728 -16.97 -22.41 30.33
C VAL A 728 -15.76 -22.24 31.25
N ARG A 729 -15.67 -21.13 32.00
CA ARG A 729 -14.53 -20.73 32.86
C ARG A 729 -13.16 -20.91 32.19
N PRO A 730 -12.90 -20.22 31.06
CA PRO A 730 -11.66 -20.39 30.33
C PRO A 730 -10.47 -19.83 31.09
N ARG A 731 -9.30 -20.43 30.89
CA ARG A 731 -8.02 -19.85 31.34
C ARG A 731 -7.46 -18.89 30.30
N VAL A 732 -7.70 -19.18 29.03
CA VAL A 732 -7.33 -18.34 27.88
C VAL A 732 -8.58 -18.08 27.04
N ALA A 733 -8.84 -16.81 26.74
CA ALA A 733 -9.91 -16.38 25.85
C ALA A 733 -9.30 -15.79 24.58
N LEU A 734 -9.49 -16.49 23.46
CA LEU A 734 -9.03 -16.09 22.13
C LEU A 734 -10.13 -15.31 21.42
N VAL A 735 -9.84 -14.05 21.10
CA VAL A 735 -10.73 -13.20 20.31
C VAL A 735 -10.12 -13.06 18.91
N SER A 736 -10.68 -13.79 17.94
CA SER A 736 -10.40 -13.55 16.52
C SER A 736 -11.18 -12.30 16.09
N VAL A 737 -10.49 -11.23 15.74
CA VAL A 737 -11.07 -9.92 15.40
C VAL A 737 -10.08 -9.12 14.56
N GLY A 738 -10.59 -8.28 13.65
CA GLY A 738 -9.76 -7.44 12.79
C GLY A 738 -9.36 -6.11 13.45
N ALA A 739 -8.16 -5.61 13.13
CA ALA A 739 -7.67 -4.29 13.58
C ALA A 739 -8.52 -3.12 13.04
N ASP A 740 -9.10 -3.30 11.86
CA ASP A 740 -9.98 -2.32 11.22
C ASP A 740 -11.48 -2.62 11.47
N ASN A 741 -11.84 -3.42 12.49
CA ASN A 741 -13.24 -3.75 12.74
C ASN A 741 -14.07 -2.53 13.17
N THR A 742 -15.27 -2.40 12.59
CA THR A 742 -16.21 -1.30 12.89
C THR A 742 -17.46 -1.77 13.65
N PHE A 743 -17.55 -3.07 13.96
CA PHE A 743 -18.69 -3.68 14.66
C PHE A 743 -18.75 -3.38 16.16
N GLY A 744 -17.71 -2.74 16.70
CA GLY A 744 -17.57 -2.55 18.14
C GLY A 744 -17.19 -3.85 18.86
N HIS A 745 -16.53 -4.76 18.16
CA HIS A 745 -16.00 -6.01 18.71
C HIS A 745 -14.51 -5.86 19.07
N PRO A 746 -14.02 -6.58 20.09
CA PRO A 746 -14.81 -7.21 21.15
C PRO A 746 -15.49 -6.15 22.03
N ASN A 747 -16.68 -6.49 22.54
CA ASN A 747 -17.43 -5.64 23.44
C ASN A 747 -16.69 -5.48 24.78
N PRO A 748 -16.53 -4.24 25.31
CA PRO A 748 -15.82 -4.02 26.57
C PRO A 748 -16.39 -4.77 27.78
N GLY A 749 -17.72 -4.97 27.85
CA GLY A 749 -18.36 -5.72 28.93
C GLY A 749 -17.99 -7.20 28.93
N ILE A 750 -17.85 -7.81 27.74
CA ILE A 750 -17.38 -9.20 27.59
C ILE A 750 -15.92 -9.33 28.04
N LEU A 751 -15.05 -8.40 27.64
CA LEU A 751 -13.67 -8.37 28.10
C LEU A 751 -13.55 -8.23 29.62
N GLN A 752 -14.36 -7.36 30.22
CA GLN A 752 -14.40 -7.18 31.67
C GLN A 752 -14.88 -8.46 32.38
N ARG A 753 -15.88 -9.16 31.82
CA ARG A 753 -16.35 -10.43 32.39
C ARG A 753 -15.28 -11.52 32.33
N LEU A 754 -14.60 -11.66 31.19
CA LEU A 754 -13.49 -12.61 31.02
C LEU A 754 -12.34 -12.31 32.00
N ALA A 755 -11.99 -11.04 32.18
CA ALA A 755 -10.99 -10.62 33.16
C ALA A 755 -11.42 -10.93 34.60
N ALA A 756 -12.70 -10.71 34.94
CA ALA A 756 -13.25 -11.05 36.26
C ALA A 756 -13.24 -12.56 36.55
N LEU A 757 -13.31 -13.40 35.52
CA LEU A 757 -13.14 -14.86 35.62
C LEU A 757 -11.67 -15.30 35.71
N GLY A 758 -10.72 -14.36 35.60
CA GLY A 758 -9.29 -14.63 35.62
C GLY A 758 -8.74 -15.17 34.29
N ALA A 759 -9.49 -15.03 33.18
CA ALA A 759 -9.04 -15.47 31.87
C ALA A 759 -8.03 -14.49 31.27
N VAL A 760 -6.94 -15.02 30.73
CA VAL A 760 -6.01 -14.23 29.90
C VAL A 760 -6.64 -14.06 28.53
N THR A 761 -6.96 -12.81 28.17
CA THR A 761 -7.56 -12.50 26.87
C THR A 761 -6.48 -12.11 25.88
N VAL A 762 -6.48 -12.76 24.72
CA VAL A 762 -5.53 -12.54 23.61
C VAL A 762 -6.31 -12.25 22.34
N ARG A 763 -5.79 -11.37 21.47
CA ARG A 763 -6.57 -10.82 20.35
C ARG A 763 -5.74 -10.75 19.08
N THR A 764 -6.26 -11.28 17.97
CA THR A 764 -5.54 -11.28 16.68
C THR A 764 -5.25 -9.86 16.16
N ASP A 765 -6.16 -8.90 16.39
CA ASP A 765 -5.95 -7.50 15.99
C ASP A 765 -4.77 -6.79 16.66
N ARG A 766 -4.29 -7.32 17.80
CA ARG A 766 -3.15 -6.78 18.54
C ARG A 766 -1.91 -7.64 18.41
N ASP A 767 -2.11 -8.95 18.41
CA ASP A 767 -1.07 -9.94 18.62
C ASP A 767 -0.67 -10.69 17.32
N GLY A 768 -1.38 -10.45 16.22
CA GLY A 768 -1.21 -11.16 14.95
C GLY A 768 -1.72 -12.60 15.03
N ASP A 769 -1.03 -13.56 14.40
CA ASP A 769 -1.38 -14.98 14.57
C ASP A 769 -1.06 -15.43 16.01
N VAL A 770 -2.06 -15.89 16.76
CA VAL A 770 -1.89 -16.26 18.17
C VAL A 770 -1.79 -17.77 18.31
N ALA A 771 -0.61 -18.26 18.68
CA ALA A 771 -0.37 -19.67 18.96
C ALA A 771 -0.56 -19.99 20.44
N VAL A 772 -1.30 -21.05 20.74
CA VAL A 772 -1.44 -21.65 22.06
C VAL A 772 -0.66 -22.94 22.11
N ALA A 773 0.20 -23.06 23.11
CA ALA A 773 1.03 -24.23 23.37
C ALA A 773 0.97 -24.61 24.85
N ARG A 774 1.50 -25.79 25.18
CA ARG A 774 1.78 -26.16 26.57
C ARG A 774 3.28 -26.00 26.82
N SER A 775 3.64 -25.23 27.84
CA SER A 775 5.04 -25.01 28.22
C SER A 775 5.67 -26.30 28.76
N GLY A 776 7.01 -26.35 28.83
CA GLY A 776 7.73 -27.45 29.47
C GLY A 776 7.39 -27.67 30.96
N SER A 777 6.77 -26.69 31.63
CA SER A 777 6.25 -26.80 32.99
C SER A 777 4.79 -27.30 33.07
N GLY A 778 4.16 -27.61 31.93
CA GLY A 778 2.76 -28.07 31.85
C GLY A 778 1.72 -26.94 31.86
N ALA A 779 2.14 -25.68 31.98
CA ALA A 779 1.25 -24.52 31.93
C ALA A 779 0.82 -24.18 30.49
N LEU A 780 -0.31 -23.50 30.32
CA LEU A 780 -0.67 -22.90 29.03
C LEU A 780 0.25 -21.74 28.74
N ALA A 781 0.77 -21.68 27.52
CA ALA A 781 1.53 -20.57 26.98
C ALA A 781 0.83 -20.04 25.73
N VAL A 782 0.78 -18.73 25.60
CA VAL A 782 0.23 -18.06 24.42
C VAL A 782 1.32 -17.18 23.81
N VAL A 783 1.51 -17.27 22.51
CA VAL A 783 2.56 -16.55 21.78
C VAL A 783 1.96 -15.96 20.51
N GLY A 784 1.94 -14.62 20.44
CA GLY A 784 1.56 -13.89 19.23
C GLY A 784 2.70 -13.79 18.23
N HIS A 785 2.41 -14.06 16.96
CA HIS A 785 3.24 -13.69 15.82
C HIS A 785 2.90 -12.27 15.42
N SER A 786 3.35 -11.36 16.25
CA SER A 786 3.04 -9.96 16.05
C SER A 786 3.72 -9.39 14.80
N ARG A 787 3.08 -8.36 14.24
CA ARG A 787 3.76 -7.27 13.54
C ARG A 787 4.64 -6.39 14.47
N GLY A 788 5.11 -6.88 15.63
CA GLY A 788 6.09 -6.17 16.47
C GLY A 788 6.01 -6.20 18.01
N ASN A 789 5.10 -6.92 18.70
CA ASN A 789 5.07 -7.05 20.17
C ASN A 789 4.80 -8.48 20.67
N ILE A 790 5.61 -8.98 21.62
CA ILE A 790 5.31 -10.19 22.40
C ILE A 790 4.45 -9.80 23.61
N VAL A 791 3.28 -10.42 23.79
CA VAL A 791 2.54 -10.43 25.07
C VAL A 791 3.04 -11.63 25.90
N ARG A 792 3.33 -11.39 27.18
CA ARG A 792 3.77 -12.41 28.15
C ARG A 792 2.62 -12.86 29.04
#